data_AF-A0A3B4A6M4-F1
#
_entry.id   AF-A0A3B4A6M4-F1
#
_cell.length_a   1.000
_cell.length_b   1.000
_cell.length_c   1.000
_cell.angle_alpha   90.00
_cell.angle_beta   90.00
_cell.angle_gamma   90.00
#
_symmetry.space_group_name_H-M   'P 1'
#
loop_
_entity.id
_entity.type
_entity.pdbx_description
1 polymer ?
#
loop_
_entity_poly.entity_id
_entity_poly.type
_entity_poly.pdbx_seq_one_letter_code
_entity_poly.pdbx_strand_id
1 'polypeptide(L)'
;MISKGGSEALLTALVNTARCFNPNYTILLPLLHLLAKVGYRRRIGMKAEDAGAVVLTLNLLKQNLKNAKRAAACLWVIQVFASSANVCLVVSKGYISGLLRLYEDWHCKDTHHVAIAIRHALLRCLHKVTYSTAGREAFFSLGGLRLIYQTTQTCLMNKALSSLVEPSVQLMRKCLPKTRLPLTSDLSAYSFDDDLETDQSKLRHRPEPDRPKEALAQYNVFCPELYHDFQEEETGDESCHQTIIDRLLERNASCIPHHDPKLYRSAASKTKSIPDFNILGFPDFWGHLPPKGHEPMAPRKPNVQLQCPSDSTESLRFFSKFECGNLRKAVQVRYEYDLILNADVNCSQHTQWFYFEVSNMEPNVPYCFNIINCEKTNSQFNYGMQPVLYSVREALEGRPHWVRTGTEICYYNHFCPVRGRMMATFYTLTFSITFKHSDDVCYLAYHYPYSYSALAHLKVLQKSVDPAKVFFRQQTLCGSLAENSCPLVTITACPASRGWKDLHQLNRIYIVLTGRVHPGESNASWVMKGTLEFLCSNDPVAQSLRETFVFKIIPMLNPDGVINGHRCNLNSEDLNRQWSKPDPVLSPTIYHTKGFLYYLNSIGRTPLVYCDYHGHSRKKNVFLYGCSVKETLWQSAVDTVGVKEDPGYREKSRSATARVVVWREIGVLRSYTMESTYNGCDQGIYKCFEDDEPPCVEEIEYSKDCPALKGADLDSDVNNNMACC
;
A
#
# COMPACT_ATOMS: atom_id res chain seq x y z
N MET A 1 -19.46 2.51 -44.92
CA MET A 1 -19.73 1.29 -45.71
C MET A 1 -18.50 0.39 -45.76
N ILE A 2 -18.35 -0.55 -44.82
CA ILE A 2 -17.81 -1.90 -45.10
C ILE A 2 -18.54 -2.80 -44.09
N SER A 3 -19.74 -3.24 -44.49
CA SER A 3 -20.48 -4.33 -43.84
C SER A 3 -19.73 -5.65 -44.05
N LYS A 4 -20.10 -6.68 -43.28
CA LYS A 4 -19.49 -8.03 -43.23
C LYS A 4 -18.90 -8.47 -44.59
N GLY A 5 -17.58 -8.75 -44.63
CA GLY A 5 -16.89 -9.33 -45.79
C GLY A 5 -15.74 -8.50 -46.40
N GLY A 6 -15.58 -7.22 -46.06
CA GLY A 6 -14.51 -6.42 -46.68
C GLY A 6 -13.08 -6.77 -46.25
N SER A 7 -12.88 -7.33 -45.05
CA SER A 7 -11.56 -7.86 -44.65
C SER A 7 -11.16 -9.07 -45.51
N GLU A 8 -12.12 -9.93 -45.84
CA GLU A 8 -11.94 -11.11 -46.68
C GLU A 8 -11.63 -10.70 -48.11
N ALA A 9 -12.34 -9.71 -48.67
CA ALA A 9 -12.05 -9.17 -50.00
C ALA A 9 -10.62 -8.60 -50.10
N LEU A 10 -10.15 -7.88 -49.08
CA LEU A 10 -8.77 -7.37 -49.03
C LEU A 10 -7.72 -8.49 -48.94
N LEU A 11 -8.01 -9.55 -48.17
CA LEU A 11 -7.13 -10.71 -48.06
C LEU A 11 -7.08 -11.51 -49.37
N THR A 12 -8.22 -11.72 -50.03
CA THR A 12 -8.27 -12.36 -51.35
C THR A 12 -7.54 -11.54 -52.40
N ALA A 13 -7.71 -10.21 -52.40
CA ALA A 13 -6.97 -9.31 -53.29
C ALA A 13 -5.45 -9.42 -53.05
N LEU A 14 -5.01 -9.50 -51.78
CA LEU A 14 -3.59 -9.66 -51.44
C LEU A 14 -3.05 -10.97 -51.99
N VAL A 15 -3.78 -12.06 -51.79
CA VAL A 15 -3.37 -13.40 -52.24
C VAL A 15 -3.28 -13.47 -53.77
N ASN A 16 -4.26 -12.93 -54.48
CA ASN A 16 -4.27 -12.94 -55.94
C ASN A 16 -3.13 -12.08 -56.52
N THR A 17 -2.90 -10.89 -55.95
CA THR A 17 -1.88 -9.96 -56.46
C THR A 17 -0.45 -10.42 -56.15
N ALA A 18 -0.23 -11.06 -55.00
CA ALA A 18 1.10 -11.47 -54.57
C ALA A 18 1.56 -12.85 -55.11
N ARG A 19 0.67 -13.64 -55.71
CA ARG A 19 1.03 -14.93 -56.36
C ARG A 19 1.59 -14.79 -57.78
N CYS A 20 1.59 -13.59 -58.36
CA CYS A 20 2.19 -13.34 -59.67
C CYS A 20 3.72 -13.47 -59.61
N PHE A 21 4.32 -14.06 -60.66
CA PHE A 21 5.78 -14.26 -60.79
C PHE A 21 6.59 -12.97 -60.63
N ASN A 22 6.00 -11.82 -61.00
CA ASN A 22 6.48 -10.47 -60.68
C ASN A 22 5.40 -9.71 -59.90
N PRO A 23 5.51 -9.58 -58.57
CA PRO A 23 4.52 -8.89 -57.76
C PRO A 23 4.47 -7.39 -58.11
N ASN A 24 3.29 -6.87 -58.47
CA ASN A 24 3.12 -5.45 -58.79
C ASN A 24 3.02 -4.59 -57.52
N TYR A 25 4.15 -3.99 -57.11
CA TYR A 25 4.23 -3.19 -55.89
C TYR A 25 3.48 -1.85 -55.94
N THR A 26 3.07 -1.39 -57.12
CA THR A 26 2.18 -0.22 -57.27
C THR A 26 0.79 -0.52 -56.69
N ILE A 27 0.37 -1.79 -56.71
CA ILE A 27 -0.92 -2.25 -56.15
C ILE A 27 -0.73 -2.88 -54.77
N LEU A 28 0.35 -3.65 -54.55
CA LEU A 28 0.59 -4.33 -53.27
C LEU A 28 0.84 -3.38 -52.10
N LEU A 29 1.55 -2.27 -52.33
CA LEU A 29 1.92 -1.37 -51.23
C LEU A 29 0.70 -0.63 -50.63
N PRO A 30 -0.22 -0.04 -51.44
CA PRO A 30 -1.49 0.47 -50.92
C PRO A 30 -2.33 -0.60 -50.22
N LEU A 31 -2.36 -1.82 -50.76
CA LEU A 31 -3.14 -2.92 -50.21
C LEU A 31 -2.63 -3.40 -48.83
N LEU A 32 -1.30 -3.51 -48.67
CA LEU A 32 -0.67 -3.82 -47.38
C LEU A 32 -0.92 -2.71 -46.35
N HIS A 33 -0.82 -1.44 -46.73
CA HIS A 33 -1.15 -0.33 -45.82
C HIS A 33 -2.63 -0.33 -45.42
N LEU A 34 -3.54 -0.62 -46.34
CA LEU A 34 -4.96 -0.69 -46.04
C LEU A 34 -5.28 -1.86 -45.09
N LEU A 35 -4.66 -3.03 -45.29
CA LEU A 35 -4.77 -4.17 -44.38
C LEU A 35 -4.20 -3.86 -42.98
N ALA A 36 -3.05 -3.17 -42.90
CA ALA A 36 -2.49 -2.73 -41.64
C ALA A 36 -3.40 -1.74 -40.89
N LYS A 37 -4.10 -0.85 -41.63
CA LYS A 37 -5.02 0.15 -41.05
C LYS A 37 -6.37 -0.45 -40.65
N VAL A 38 -6.91 -1.38 -41.44
CA VAL A 38 -8.23 -2.00 -41.22
C VAL A 38 -8.18 -3.17 -40.22
N GLY A 39 -7.01 -3.79 -40.03
CA GLY A 39 -6.86 -5.05 -39.31
C GLY A 39 -6.89 -5.00 -37.78
N TYR A 40 -7.20 -3.87 -37.16
CA TYR A 40 -7.47 -3.82 -35.71
C TYR A 40 -8.88 -4.32 -35.32
N ARG A 41 -9.61 -4.96 -36.24
CA ARG A 41 -10.92 -5.60 -35.98
C ARG A 41 -10.75 -7.05 -35.47
N ARG A 42 -11.62 -7.48 -34.55
CA ARG A 42 -11.61 -8.84 -33.95
C ARG A 42 -11.57 -9.92 -35.06
N ARG A 43 -10.60 -10.86 -34.96
CA ARG A 43 -10.45 -12.09 -35.79
C ARG A 43 -9.82 -11.98 -37.19
N ILE A 44 -9.18 -10.86 -37.58
CA ILE A 44 -8.56 -10.77 -38.93
C ILE A 44 -7.41 -11.77 -39.15
N GLY A 45 -6.64 -12.09 -38.11
CA GLY A 45 -5.49 -12.99 -38.19
C GLY A 45 -5.89 -14.43 -38.53
N MET A 46 -7.03 -14.91 -38.02
CA MET A 46 -7.59 -16.21 -38.42
C MET A 46 -8.02 -16.20 -39.89
N LYS A 47 -8.72 -15.15 -40.34
CA LYS A 47 -9.15 -15.01 -41.74
C LYS A 47 -7.97 -14.92 -42.71
N ALA A 48 -6.90 -14.21 -42.31
CA ALA A 48 -5.69 -14.09 -43.11
C ALA A 48 -4.98 -15.44 -43.26
N GLU A 49 -5.05 -16.27 -42.22
CA GLU A 49 -4.50 -17.62 -42.22
C GLU A 49 -5.31 -18.56 -43.11
N ASP A 50 -6.65 -18.53 -43.00
CA ASP A 50 -7.56 -19.30 -43.86
C ASP A 50 -7.38 -18.94 -45.34
N ALA A 51 -7.11 -17.66 -45.64
CA ALA A 51 -6.81 -17.19 -46.98
C ALA A 51 -5.37 -17.51 -47.47
N GLY A 52 -4.47 -17.99 -46.60
CA GLY A 52 -3.05 -18.21 -46.91
C GLY A 52 -2.24 -16.91 -47.07
N ALA A 53 -2.76 -15.77 -46.63
CA ALA A 53 -2.15 -14.45 -46.77
C ALA A 53 -0.94 -14.27 -45.84
N VAL A 54 -0.91 -14.94 -44.70
CA VAL A 54 0.14 -14.75 -43.69
C VAL A 54 1.49 -15.26 -44.23
N VAL A 55 1.54 -16.44 -44.85
CA VAL A 55 2.79 -17.05 -45.36
C VAL A 55 3.29 -16.28 -46.58
N LEU A 56 2.36 -15.85 -47.40
CA LEU A 56 2.63 -15.01 -48.56
C LEU A 56 3.26 -13.67 -48.18
N THR A 57 2.75 -13.03 -47.11
CA THR A 57 3.29 -11.76 -46.61
C THR A 57 4.71 -11.93 -46.04
N LEU A 58 5.01 -13.07 -45.41
CA LEU A 58 6.39 -13.39 -45.01
C LEU A 58 7.32 -13.58 -46.22
N ASN A 59 6.85 -14.23 -47.28
CA ASN A 59 7.65 -14.41 -48.49
C ASN A 59 7.91 -13.07 -49.19
N LEU A 60 6.92 -12.19 -49.24
CA LEU A 60 7.10 -10.81 -49.72
C LEU A 60 8.14 -10.06 -48.87
N LEU A 61 8.10 -10.19 -47.55
CA LEU A 61 9.10 -9.57 -46.67
C LEU A 61 10.52 -10.07 -46.99
N LYS A 62 10.70 -11.39 -47.18
CA LYS A 62 11.98 -12.00 -47.58
C LYS A 62 12.50 -11.52 -48.93
N GLN A 63 11.60 -11.24 -49.89
CA GLN A 63 11.98 -10.73 -51.21
C GLN A 63 12.34 -9.23 -51.22
N ASN A 64 11.94 -8.48 -50.19
CA ASN A 64 12.09 -7.02 -50.14
C ASN A 64 13.10 -6.52 -49.08
N LEU A 65 14.05 -7.35 -48.67
CA LEU A 65 15.04 -6.98 -47.63
C LEU A 65 15.93 -5.80 -48.01
N LYS A 66 16.07 -5.50 -49.30
CA LYS A 66 16.82 -4.33 -49.79
C LYS A 66 15.94 -3.07 -49.96
N ASN A 67 14.62 -3.16 -49.75
CA ASN A 67 13.69 -2.04 -49.91
C ASN A 67 12.92 -1.79 -48.61
N ALA A 68 13.43 -0.88 -47.79
CA ALA A 68 12.92 -0.59 -46.45
C ALA A 68 11.42 -0.25 -46.42
N LYS A 69 10.92 0.48 -47.43
CA LYS A 69 9.50 0.88 -47.54
C LYS A 69 8.59 -0.33 -47.74
N ARG A 70 8.99 -1.28 -48.59
CA ARG A 70 8.23 -2.51 -48.85
C ARG A 70 8.32 -3.50 -47.67
N ALA A 71 9.49 -3.59 -47.03
CA ALA A 71 9.69 -4.41 -45.85
C ALA A 71 8.86 -3.93 -44.64
N ALA A 72 8.81 -2.61 -44.41
CA ALA A 72 8.01 -2.02 -43.34
C ALA A 72 6.50 -2.31 -43.52
N ALA A 73 5.97 -2.16 -44.75
CA ALA A 73 4.58 -2.46 -45.04
C ALA A 73 4.22 -3.93 -44.77
N CYS A 74 5.11 -4.88 -45.11
CA CYS A 74 4.91 -6.29 -44.80
C CYS A 74 4.93 -6.55 -43.29
N LEU A 75 5.84 -5.91 -42.55
CA LEU A 75 5.96 -6.06 -41.10
C LEU A 75 4.73 -5.54 -40.33
N TRP A 76 4.16 -4.41 -40.75
CA TRP A 76 2.93 -3.89 -40.14
C TRP A 76 1.76 -4.85 -40.32
N VAL A 77 1.63 -5.46 -41.50
CA VAL A 77 0.58 -6.47 -41.76
C VAL A 77 0.82 -7.76 -40.97
N ILE A 78 2.07 -8.22 -40.87
CA ILE A 78 2.43 -9.40 -40.06
C ILE A 78 2.12 -9.15 -38.57
N GLN A 79 2.38 -7.95 -38.06
CA GLN A 79 2.05 -7.58 -36.67
C GLN A 79 0.54 -7.64 -36.42
N VAL A 80 -0.26 -7.18 -37.37
CA VAL A 80 -1.72 -7.23 -37.33
C VAL A 80 -2.23 -8.68 -37.36
N PHE A 81 -1.68 -9.52 -38.24
CA PHE A 81 -2.03 -10.94 -38.29
C PHE A 81 -1.67 -11.66 -36.98
N ALA A 82 -0.46 -11.43 -36.46
CA ALA A 82 0.00 -11.99 -35.19
C ALA A 82 -0.82 -11.52 -33.98
N SER A 83 -1.60 -10.43 -34.10
CA SER A 83 -2.42 -9.90 -33.01
C SER A 83 -3.73 -10.65 -32.80
N SER A 84 -4.18 -11.44 -33.77
CA SER A 84 -5.45 -12.17 -33.69
C SER A 84 -5.45 -13.57 -34.35
N ALA A 85 -4.28 -14.06 -34.77
CA ALA A 85 -4.10 -15.41 -35.30
C ALA A 85 -3.87 -16.45 -34.19
N ASN A 86 -4.24 -17.71 -34.45
CA ASN A 86 -3.93 -18.83 -33.57
C ASN A 86 -2.41 -19.06 -33.56
N VAL A 87 -1.76 -18.70 -32.45
CA VAL A 87 -0.30 -18.72 -32.32
C VAL A 87 0.27 -20.13 -32.53
N CYS A 88 -0.47 -21.20 -32.19
CA CYS A 88 -0.01 -22.57 -32.42
C CYS A 88 0.11 -22.92 -33.92
N LEU A 89 -0.78 -22.40 -34.76
CA LEU A 89 -0.75 -22.59 -36.21
C LEU A 89 0.33 -21.74 -36.89
N VAL A 90 0.59 -20.54 -36.35
CA VAL A 90 1.69 -19.66 -36.76
C VAL A 90 3.05 -20.32 -36.43
N VAL A 91 3.16 -20.99 -35.29
CA VAL A 91 4.37 -21.74 -34.90
C VAL A 91 4.63 -22.91 -35.85
N SER A 92 3.63 -23.73 -36.17
CA SER A 92 3.80 -24.92 -37.02
C SER A 92 4.23 -24.61 -38.46
N LYS A 93 3.92 -23.42 -38.96
CA LYS A 93 4.31 -22.95 -40.31
C LYS A 93 5.68 -22.26 -40.37
N GLY A 94 6.49 -22.31 -39.30
CA GLY A 94 7.88 -21.84 -39.31
C GLY A 94 8.08 -20.32 -39.23
N TYR A 95 7.09 -19.57 -38.75
CA TYR A 95 7.12 -18.10 -38.67
C TYR A 95 8.23 -17.56 -37.80
N ILE A 96 8.43 -18.19 -36.64
CA ILE A 96 9.42 -17.75 -35.65
C ILE A 96 10.83 -17.88 -36.25
N SER A 97 11.09 -18.95 -37.00
CA SER A 97 12.36 -19.12 -37.72
C SER A 97 12.58 -18.02 -38.75
N GLY A 98 11.52 -17.67 -39.51
CA GLY A 98 11.57 -16.55 -40.44
C GLY A 98 11.87 -15.20 -39.76
N LEU A 99 11.18 -14.89 -38.66
CA LEU A 99 11.37 -13.64 -37.91
C LEU A 99 12.75 -13.55 -37.26
N LEU A 100 13.26 -14.65 -36.71
CA LEU A 100 14.62 -14.70 -36.12
C LEU A 100 15.70 -14.49 -37.19
N ARG A 101 15.60 -15.18 -38.34
CA ARG A 101 16.54 -15.02 -39.44
C ARG A 101 16.53 -13.60 -40.02
N LEU A 102 15.35 -12.99 -40.13
CA LEU A 102 15.21 -11.61 -40.57
C LEU A 102 15.78 -10.63 -39.56
N TYR A 103 15.56 -10.86 -38.27
CA TYR A 103 16.13 -10.05 -37.21
C TYR A 103 17.66 -10.10 -37.22
N GLU A 104 18.24 -11.30 -37.38
CA GLU A 104 19.67 -11.50 -37.56
C GLU A 104 20.21 -10.82 -38.82
N ASP A 105 19.58 -11.04 -39.97
CA ASP A 105 19.97 -10.44 -41.26
C ASP A 105 20.03 -8.92 -41.19
N TRP A 106 19.00 -8.28 -40.61
CA TRP A 106 18.97 -6.83 -40.44
C TRP A 106 19.97 -6.34 -39.41
N HIS A 107 20.26 -7.14 -38.37
CA HIS A 107 21.29 -6.79 -37.39
C HIS A 107 22.69 -6.80 -38.00
N CYS A 108 22.98 -7.76 -38.90
CA CYS A 108 24.28 -7.90 -39.56
C CYS A 108 24.47 -6.96 -40.75
N LYS A 109 23.41 -6.66 -41.53
CA LYS A 109 23.54 -5.93 -42.82
C LYS A 109 23.30 -4.43 -42.73
N ASP A 110 22.55 -3.95 -41.73
CA ASP A 110 22.31 -2.50 -41.53
C ASP A 110 23.44 -1.88 -40.68
N THR A 111 24.64 -1.85 -41.29
CA THR A 111 25.88 -1.36 -40.69
C THR A 111 25.88 0.14 -40.42
N HIS A 112 25.01 0.90 -41.10
CA HIS A 112 24.83 2.35 -40.93
C HIS A 112 23.62 2.70 -40.04
N HIS A 113 22.93 1.70 -39.50
CA HIS A 113 21.79 1.84 -38.58
C HIS A 113 20.64 2.70 -39.12
N VAL A 114 20.43 2.69 -40.44
CA VAL A 114 19.40 3.47 -41.12
C VAL A 114 18.02 2.80 -40.96
N ALA A 115 17.98 1.52 -40.61
CA ALA A 115 16.77 0.72 -40.52
C ALA A 115 16.44 0.23 -39.09
N ILE A 116 16.76 1.01 -38.06
CA ILE A 116 16.45 0.69 -36.64
C ILE A 116 14.95 0.41 -36.44
N ALA A 117 14.08 1.15 -37.11
CA ALA A 117 12.62 0.95 -37.02
C ALA A 117 12.19 -0.46 -37.47
N ILE A 118 12.89 -1.06 -38.44
CA ILE A 118 12.63 -2.42 -38.93
C ILE A 118 13.02 -3.45 -37.85
N ARG A 119 14.16 -3.23 -37.18
CA ARG A 119 14.63 -4.08 -36.07
C ARG A 119 13.66 -4.04 -34.88
N HIS A 120 13.16 -2.85 -34.55
CA HIS A 120 12.18 -2.66 -33.49
C HIS A 120 10.83 -3.33 -33.83
N ALA A 121 10.38 -3.25 -35.09
CA ALA A 121 9.17 -3.93 -35.54
C ALA A 121 9.31 -5.46 -35.48
N LEU A 122 10.47 -6.01 -35.85
CA LEU A 122 10.77 -7.45 -35.73
C LEU A 122 10.73 -7.92 -34.27
N LEU A 123 11.30 -7.15 -33.32
CA LEU A 123 11.22 -7.45 -31.88
C LEU A 123 9.78 -7.45 -31.37
N ARG A 124 8.94 -6.51 -31.82
CA ARG A 124 7.51 -6.48 -31.46
C ARG A 124 6.77 -7.71 -32.00
N CYS A 125 7.05 -8.14 -33.23
CA CYS A 125 6.51 -9.37 -33.79
C CYS A 125 6.93 -10.59 -32.96
N LEU A 126 8.22 -10.69 -32.58
CA LEU A 126 8.74 -11.77 -31.73
C LEU A 126 8.11 -11.79 -30.33
N HIS A 127 7.91 -10.62 -29.71
CA HIS A 127 7.18 -10.49 -28.44
C HIS A 127 5.75 -11.01 -28.54
N LYS A 128 5.07 -10.76 -29.66
CA LYS A 128 3.69 -11.17 -29.85
C LYS A 128 3.56 -12.67 -30.01
N VAL A 129 4.40 -13.28 -30.84
CA VAL A 129 4.38 -14.75 -31.07
C VAL A 129 4.84 -15.54 -29.85
N THR A 130 5.68 -14.97 -28.97
CA THR A 130 6.15 -15.61 -27.74
C THR A 130 5.20 -15.45 -26.54
N TYR A 131 4.00 -14.90 -26.74
CA TYR A 131 3.00 -14.83 -25.68
C TYR A 131 2.42 -16.21 -25.32
N SER A 132 2.41 -17.17 -26.26
CA SER A 132 1.99 -18.55 -26.00
C SER A 132 3.17 -19.46 -25.61
N THR A 133 2.88 -20.57 -24.91
CA THR A 133 3.87 -21.59 -24.55
C THR A 133 4.54 -22.20 -25.79
N ALA A 134 3.74 -22.61 -26.80
CA ALA A 134 4.25 -23.11 -28.07
C ALA A 134 5.16 -22.11 -28.79
N GLY A 135 4.85 -20.82 -28.70
CA GLY A 135 5.68 -19.76 -29.27
C GLY A 135 7.00 -19.55 -28.53
N ARG A 136 7.00 -19.66 -27.19
CA ARG A 136 8.23 -19.62 -26.37
C ARG A 136 9.13 -20.82 -26.62
N GLU A 137 8.55 -22.02 -26.66
CA GLU A 137 9.28 -23.26 -26.95
C GLU A 137 9.91 -23.22 -28.34
N ALA A 138 9.14 -22.85 -29.36
CA ALA A 138 9.68 -22.72 -30.71
C ALA A 138 10.76 -21.62 -30.80
N PHE A 139 10.58 -20.48 -30.14
CA PHE A 139 11.60 -19.44 -30.06
C PHE A 139 12.88 -19.94 -29.37
N PHE A 140 12.75 -20.69 -28.29
CA PHE A 140 13.87 -21.29 -27.58
C PHE A 140 14.61 -22.32 -28.44
N SER A 141 13.90 -23.30 -29.00
CA SER A 141 14.43 -24.38 -29.83
C SER A 141 15.11 -23.88 -31.11
N LEU A 142 14.68 -22.73 -31.64
CA LEU A 142 15.30 -22.08 -32.80
C LEU A 142 16.52 -21.21 -32.44
N GLY A 143 17.02 -21.28 -31.20
CA GLY A 143 18.18 -20.51 -30.76
C GLY A 143 17.90 -19.02 -30.54
N GLY A 144 16.63 -18.62 -30.43
CA GLY A 144 16.22 -17.21 -30.31
C GLY A 144 16.85 -16.50 -29.11
N LEU A 145 16.96 -17.18 -27.95
CA LEU A 145 17.62 -16.59 -26.78
C LEU A 145 19.09 -16.23 -27.04
N ARG A 146 19.83 -17.13 -27.68
CA ARG A 146 21.25 -16.92 -28.01
C ARG A 146 21.40 -15.73 -28.96
N LEU A 147 20.58 -15.68 -30.01
CA LEU A 147 20.58 -14.59 -30.99
C LEU A 147 20.23 -13.23 -30.35
N ILE A 148 19.15 -13.16 -29.57
CA ILE A 148 18.76 -11.90 -28.91
C ILE A 148 19.83 -11.47 -27.91
N TYR A 149 20.43 -12.40 -27.15
CA TYR A 149 21.51 -12.08 -26.22
C TYR A 149 22.72 -11.47 -26.95
N GLN A 150 23.21 -12.14 -28.00
CA GLN A 150 24.38 -11.68 -28.77
C GLN A 150 24.13 -10.30 -29.41
N THR A 151 22.98 -10.11 -30.04
CA THR A 151 22.63 -8.83 -30.67
C THR A 151 22.43 -7.71 -29.64
N THR A 152 21.93 -8.01 -28.44
CA THR A 152 21.80 -7.04 -27.34
C THR A 152 23.15 -6.57 -26.84
N GLN A 153 24.15 -7.46 -26.73
CA GLN A 153 25.52 -7.07 -26.36
C GLN A 153 26.10 -6.06 -27.36
N THR A 154 25.91 -6.28 -28.67
CA THR A 154 26.33 -5.34 -29.71
C THR A 154 25.60 -3.99 -29.61
N CYS A 155 24.28 -4.00 -29.34
CA CYS A 155 23.49 -2.77 -29.15
C CYS A 155 23.95 -1.95 -27.94
N LEU A 156 24.36 -2.59 -26.84
CA LEU A 156 24.83 -1.91 -25.63
C LEU A 156 26.10 -1.08 -25.87
N MET A 157 26.92 -1.45 -26.85
CA MET A 157 28.16 -0.76 -27.19
C MET A 157 27.95 0.45 -28.12
N ASN A 158 26.73 0.69 -28.62
CA ASN A 158 26.43 1.79 -29.54
C ASN A 158 25.17 2.56 -29.12
N LYS A 159 25.35 3.84 -28.73
CA LYS A 159 24.25 4.71 -28.27
C LYS A 159 23.09 4.85 -29.26
N ALA A 160 23.35 4.76 -30.58
CA ALA A 160 22.30 4.83 -31.61
C ALA A 160 21.33 3.62 -31.56
N LEU A 161 21.73 2.50 -30.94
CA LEU A 161 20.95 1.27 -30.86
C LEU A 161 20.31 1.04 -29.47
N SER A 162 20.45 2.01 -28.56
CA SER A 162 19.93 1.93 -27.18
C SER A 162 18.43 1.61 -27.11
N SER A 163 17.64 2.09 -28.06
CA SER A 163 16.19 1.84 -28.15
C SER A 163 15.80 0.38 -28.43
N LEU A 164 16.76 -0.50 -28.75
CA LEU A 164 16.54 -1.94 -28.99
C LEU A 164 16.87 -2.81 -27.77
N VAL A 165 17.58 -2.27 -26.76
CA VAL A 165 18.07 -3.04 -25.61
C VAL A 165 16.94 -3.50 -24.70
N GLU A 166 16.10 -2.57 -24.24
CA GLU A 166 15.01 -2.87 -23.30
C GLU A 166 14.01 -3.88 -23.88
N PRO A 167 13.51 -3.75 -25.13
CA PRO A 167 12.64 -4.75 -25.73
C PRO A 167 13.30 -6.13 -25.87
N SER A 168 14.61 -6.18 -26.11
CA SER A 168 15.35 -7.44 -26.25
C SER A 168 15.50 -8.18 -24.92
N VAL A 169 15.78 -7.45 -23.84
CA VAL A 169 15.89 -8.02 -22.47
C VAL A 169 14.55 -8.59 -22.01
N GLN A 170 13.46 -7.87 -22.26
CA GLN A 170 12.11 -8.34 -21.92
C GLN A 170 11.75 -9.64 -22.67
N LEU A 171 12.15 -9.75 -23.94
CA LEU A 171 11.92 -10.96 -24.74
C LEU A 171 12.69 -12.16 -24.21
N MET A 172 13.96 -11.97 -23.82
CA MET A 172 14.80 -13.04 -23.26
C MET A 172 14.25 -13.57 -21.94
N ARG A 173 13.84 -12.67 -21.03
CA ARG A 173 13.23 -13.05 -19.75
C ARG A 173 11.95 -13.86 -19.94
N LYS A 174 11.16 -13.52 -20.97
CA LYS A 174 9.90 -14.19 -21.29
C LYS A 174 10.08 -15.62 -21.79
N CYS A 175 11.19 -15.94 -22.46
CA CYS A 175 11.36 -17.20 -23.21
C CYS A 175 12.37 -18.20 -22.58
N LEU A 176 12.89 -17.95 -21.38
CA LEU A 176 13.79 -18.87 -20.69
C LEU A 176 13.03 -20.16 -20.28
N PRO A 177 13.52 -21.38 -20.61
CA PRO A 177 12.88 -22.63 -20.19
C PRO A 177 12.93 -22.78 -18.68
N LYS A 178 11.85 -23.31 -18.12
CA LYS A 178 11.74 -23.64 -16.70
C LYS A 178 11.81 -25.16 -16.58
N THR A 179 12.79 -25.70 -15.87
CA THR A 179 13.00 -27.15 -15.75
C THR A 179 12.33 -27.67 -14.47
N ARG A 180 11.43 -28.66 -14.59
CA ARG A 180 10.77 -29.36 -13.45
C ARG A 180 11.33 -30.77 -13.27
N LEU A 181 11.39 -31.25 -12.02
CA LEU A 181 11.85 -32.60 -11.62
C LEU A 181 10.66 -33.62 -11.59
N PRO A 182 10.90 -34.95 -11.70
CA PRO A 182 9.84 -35.89 -12.07
C PRO A 182 9.17 -36.55 -10.86
N LEU A 183 7.83 -36.57 -10.82
CA LEU A 183 7.04 -37.56 -10.07
C LEU A 183 5.79 -37.96 -10.87
N THR A 184 5.40 -39.22 -10.71
CA THR A 184 4.51 -40.01 -11.58
C THR A 184 3.12 -40.24 -10.97
N SER A 185 2.05 -39.66 -11.55
CA SER A 185 0.67 -40.20 -11.69
C SER A 185 -0.40 -39.10 -11.83
N ASP A 186 -1.37 -39.34 -12.73
CA ASP A 186 -2.15 -38.34 -13.48
C ASP A 186 -3.65 -38.23 -13.12
N LEU A 187 -4.04 -38.29 -11.84
CA LEU A 187 -5.46 -38.15 -11.45
C LEU A 187 -5.68 -37.07 -10.38
N SER A 188 -5.93 -35.83 -10.81
CA SER A 188 -6.57 -34.78 -9.99
C SER A 188 -7.29 -33.74 -10.85
N ALA A 189 -8.50 -33.36 -10.43
CA ALA A 189 -9.36 -32.33 -11.02
C ALA A 189 -8.98 -30.89 -10.62
N TYR A 190 -7.73 -30.68 -10.17
CA TYR A 190 -7.17 -29.39 -9.81
C TYR A 190 -5.75 -29.24 -10.36
N SER A 191 -5.49 -28.14 -11.06
CA SER A 191 -4.14 -27.74 -11.46
C SER A 191 -3.51 -26.89 -10.34
N PHE A 192 -2.42 -27.40 -9.76
CA PHE A 192 -1.55 -26.67 -8.86
C PHE A 192 -0.48 -25.93 -9.65
N ASP A 193 -0.22 -24.67 -9.28
CA ASP A 193 1.01 -23.97 -9.69
C ASP A 193 2.12 -24.37 -8.71
N ASP A 194 2.57 -25.63 -8.82
CA ASP A 194 3.72 -26.13 -8.07
C ASP A 194 5.01 -25.80 -8.81
N ASP A 195 5.78 -24.87 -8.25
CA ASP A 195 7.24 -24.81 -8.31
C ASP A 195 7.75 -23.94 -7.15
N LEU A 196 7.76 -24.49 -5.94
CA LEU A 196 8.50 -23.94 -4.81
C LEU A 196 9.42 -24.99 -4.19
N GLU A 197 10.45 -25.43 -4.92
CA GLU A 197 11.66 -25.91 -4.26
C GLU A 197 12.91 -25.33 -4.95
N THR A 198 13.43 -24.28 -4.32
CA THR A 198 14.88 -24.11 -4.20
C THR A 198 15.16 -23.63 -2.77
N ASP A 199 15.52 -24.62 -1.97
CA ASP A 199 16.33 -24.55 -0.76
C ASP A 199 15.71 -23.87 0.48
N GLN A 200 14.65 -24.47 1.03
CA GLN A 200 14.31 -24.26 2.45
C GLN A 200 15.47 -24.61 3.39
N SER A 201 16.41 -25.49 3.00
CA SER A 201 17.52 -25.90 3.88
C SER A 201 18.52 -24.76 4.16
N LYS A 202 18.65 -23.78 3.25
CA LYS A 202 19.37 -22.51 3.48
C LYS A 202 18.65 -21.51 4.40
N LEU A 203 17.34 -21.64 4.58
CA LEU A 203 16.53 -20.83 5.50
C LEU A 203 16.23 -21.55 6.83
N ARG A 204 16.54 -22.85 6.93
CA ARG A 204 16.27 -23.68 8.11
C ARG A 204 17.28 -23.52 9.23
N HIS A 205 18.50 -23.03 8.95
CA HIS A 205 19.42 -22.74 10.03
C HIS A 205 18.93 -21.48 10.76
N ARG A 206 18.28 -21.69 11.91
CA ARG A 206 17.94 -20.60 12.82
C ARG A 206 19.27 -19.95 13.23
N PRO A 207 19.51 -18.67 12.89
CA PRO A 207 20.70 -18.00 13.41
C PRO A 207 20.61 -17.99 14.94
N GLU A 208 21.75 -18.10 15.61
CA GLU A 208 21.81 -17.82 17.05
C GLU A 208 21.25 -16.42 17.32
N PRO A 209 20.65 -16.18 18.50
CA PRO A 209 20.14 -14.87 18.86
C PRO A 209 21.20 -13.78 18.64
N ASP A 210 20.76 -12.61 18.20
CA ASP A 210 21.62 -11.44 17.98
C ASP A 210 22.17 -10.82 19.28
N ARG A 211 22.08 -11.54 20.39
CA ARG A 211 22.48 -11.17 21.74
C ARG A 211 22.79 -12.41 22.59
N PRO A 212 23.62 -12.30 23.65
CA PRO A 212 23.92 -13.42 24.54
C PRO A 212 22.67 -13.97 25.25
N LYS A 213 22.66 -15.27 25.56
CA LYS A 213 21.52 -15.92 26.25
C LYS A 213 21.31 -15.38 27.66
N GLU A 214 22.38 -14.98 28.34
CA GLU A 214 22.37 -14.38 29.67
C GLU A 214 21.58 -13.07 29.67
N ALA A 215 21.67 -12.31 28.57
CA ALA A 215 20.92 -11.08 28.40
C ALA A 215 19.41 -11.32 28.24
N LEU A 216 18.97 -12.54 27.91
CA LEU A 216 17.55 -12.87 27.79
C LEU A 216 16.85 -13.02 29.14
N ALA A 217 17.59 -13.31 30.22
CA ALA A 217 17.02 -13.51 31.55
C ALA A 217 16.26 -12.27 32.07
N GLN A 218 16.60 -11.07 31.59
CA GLN A 218 15.89 -9.84 31.95
C GLN A 218 14.40 -9.87 31.56
N TYR A 219 14.05 -10.61 30.50
CA TYR A 219 12.68 -10.67 30.00
C TYR A 219 11.78 -11.62 30.80
N ASN A 220 12.34 -12.32 31.80
CA ASN A 220 11.59 -13.18 32.71
C ASN A 220 10.45 -12.45 33.43
N VAL A 221 10.67 -11.18 33.76
CA VAL A 221 9.69 -10.32 34.43
C VAL A 221 8.39 -10.19 33.63
N PHE A 222 8.45 -10.36 32.31
CA PHE A 222 7.30 -10.24 31.41
C PHE A 222 6.48 -11.53 31.29
N CYS A 223 6.78 -12.56 32.07
CA CYS A 223 6.00 -13.79 32.17
C CYS A 223 5.50 -14.04 33.61
N PRO A 224 4.81 -13.07 34.25
CA PRO A 224 4.33 -13.21 35.63
C PRO A 224 3.39 -14.41 35.83
N GLU A 225 2.68 -14.83 34.78
CA GLU A 225 1.84 -16.02 34.77
C GLU A 225 2.59 -17.33 35.04
N LEU A 226 3.93 -17.35 34.86
CA LEU A 226 4.76 -18.53 35.16
C LEU A 226 5.12 -18.64 36.64
N TYR A 227 5.10 -17.52 37.39
CA TYR A 227 5.63 -17.44 38.76
C TYR A 227 4.55 -17.19 39.80
N HIS A 228 3.27 -17.21 39.40
CA HIS A 228 2.13 -16.96 40.28
C HIS A 228 2.18 -15.60 41.00
N ASP A 229 2.82 -14.59 40.39
CA ASP A 229 2.83 -13.25 40.93
C ASP A 229 1.56 -12.49 40.50
N PHE A 230 0.49 -12.73 41.25
CA PHE A 230 -0.80 -12.06 41.10
C PHE A 230 -0.92 -10.82 42.03
N GLN A 231 0.20 -10.30 42.55
CA GLN A 231 0.14 -9.12 43.41
C GLN A 231 -0.36 -7.91 42.62
N GLU A 232 -1.44 -7.31 43.11
CA GLU A 232 -1.95 -6.03 42.61
C GLU A 232 -0.90 -4.95 42.91
N GLU A 233 -0.44 -4.24 41.87
CA GLU A 233 0.27 -2.99 42.09
C GLU A 233 -0.75 -1.94 42.53
N GLU A 234 -0.59 -1.39 43.74
CA GLU A 234 -1.39 -0.29 44.25
C GLU A 234 -1.23 0.93 43.32
N THR A 235 -2.30 1.26 42.60
CA THR A 235 -2.35 2.53 41.87
C THR A 235 -2.71 3.65 42.84
N GLY A 236 -1.74 4.52 43.14
CA GLY A 236 -1.96 5.72 43.95
C GLY A 236 -3.09 6.59 43.39
N ASP A 237 -3.98 7.00 44.29
CA ASP A 237 -5.14 7.84 44.01
C ASP A 237 -4.67 9.29 43.80
N GLU A 238 -4.72 9.80 42.57
CA GLU A 238 -4.42 11.21 42.26
C GLU A 238 -5.67 12.07 42.59
N SER A 239 -5.61 12.83 43.69
CA SER A 239 -6.68 13.76 44.09
C SER A 239 -6.89 14.86 43.04
N CYS A 240 -8.13 15.05 42.57
CA CYS A 240 -8.46 16.00 41.52
C CYS A 240 -8.98 17.33 42.07
N HIS A 241 -8.35 18.44 41.70
CA HIS A 241 -8.91 19.80 41.85
C HIS A 241 -10.00 20.03 40.80
N GLN A 242 -11.15 20.56 41.22
CA GLN A 242 -12.32 20.72 40.35
C GLN A 242 -12.17 21.95 39.42
N THR A 243 -12.09 21.68 38.11
CA THR A 243 -11.88 22.67 37.04
C THR A 243 -13.18 22.98 36.28
N ILE A 244 -13.17 23.98 35.39
CA ILE A 244 -14.28 24.25 34.46
C ILE A 244 -14.56 23.04 33.57
N ILE A 245 -13.53 22.27 33.22
CA ILE A 245 -13.64 21.07 32.40
C ILE A 245 -14.40 19.96 33.15
N ASP A 246 -14.20 19.83 34.47
CA ASP A 246 -14.96 18.88 35.29
C ASP A 246 -16.46 19.18 35.28
N ARG A 247 -16.84 20.46 35.40
CA ARG A 247 -18.24 20.89 35.32
C ARG A 247 -18.86 20.65 33.94
N LEU A 248 -18.06 20.75 32.86
CA LEU A 248 -18.52 20.44 31.50
C LEU A 248 -18.70 18.94 31.27
N LEU A 249 -17.80 18.12 31.82
CA LEU A 249 -17.92 16.65 31.80
C LEU A 249 -19.16 16.19 32.59
N GLU A 250 -19.35 16.69 33.81
CA GLU A 250 -20.52 16.37 34.65
C GLU A 250 -21.86 16.73 33.96
N ARG A 251 -21.88 17.81 33.16
CA ARG A 251 -23.09 18.31 32.51
C ARG A 251 -23.38 17.68 31.15
N ASN A 252 -22.34 17.35 30.37
CA ASN A 252 -22.49 17.01 28.95
C ASN A 252 -21.78 15.71 28.54
N ALA A 253 -21.06 15.01 29.42
CA ALA A 253 -20.32 13.80 29.03
C ALA A 253 -21.27 12.71 28.55
N SER A 254 -21.10 12.30 27.29
CA SER A 254 -21.63 11.06 26.77
C SER A 254 -20.94 9.88 27.44
N CYS A 255 -21.69 8.85 27.83
CA CYS A 255 -21.13 7.58 28.31
C CYS A 255 -20.44 6.86 27.14
N ILE A 256 -19.13 7.07 26.98
CA ILE A 256 -18.31 6.41 25.96
C ILE A 256 -17.65 5.20 26.64
N PRO A 257 -17.95 3.96 26.18
CA PRO A 257 -17.39 2.76 26.79
C PRO A 257 -15.87 2.78 26.83
N HIS A 258 -15.34 2.46 28.01
CA HIS A 258 -13.91 2.36 28.29
C HIS A 258 -13.08 3.63 27.98
N HIS A 259 -13.70 4.82 27.98
CA HIS A 259 -13.02 6.10 27.79
C HIS A 259 -13.14 6.97 29.04
N ASP A 260 -12.02 7.47 29.55
CA ASP A 260 -11.97 8.39 30.69
C ASP A 260 -11.16 9.64 30.30
N PRO A 261 -11.83 10.78 30.04
CA PRO A 261 -11.18 12.03 29.67
C PRO A 261 -10.12 12.50 30.66
N LYS A 262 -10.31 12.28 31.97
CA LYS A 262 -9.35 12.70 33.00
C LYS A 262 -8.08 11.87 32.91
N LEU A 263 -8.24 10.56 32.77
CA LEU A 263 -7.12 9.64 32.64
C LEU A 263 -6.32 9.92 31.36
N TYR A 264 -6.99 10.17 30.25
CA TYR A 264 -6.36 10.45 28.96
C TYR A 264 -5.60 11.78 29.00
N ARG A 265 -6.18 12.82 29.62
CA ARG A 265 -5.50 14.09 29.85
C ARG A 265 -4.26 13.93 30.74
N SER A 266 -4.36 13.16 31.83
CA SER A 266 -3.21 12.87 32.71
C SER A 266 -2.11 12.13 31.93
N ALA A 267 -2.48 11.16 31.08
CA ALA A 267 -1.55 10.46 30.21
C ALA A 267 -0.85 11.41 29.22
N ALA A 268 -1.60 12.28 28.54
CA ALA A 268 -1.04 13.25 27.60
C ALA A 268 -0.02 14.18 28.23
N SER A 269 -0.28 14.64 29.46
CA SER A 269 0.63 15.53 30.19
C SER A 269 1.98 14.88 30.56
N LYS A 270 2.05 13.55 30.50
CA LYS A 270 3.24 12.75 30.81
C LYS A 270 3.98 12.30 29.53
N THR A 271 3.46 12.62 28.33
CA THR A 271 4.10 12.25 27.07
C THR A 271 5.32 13.14 26.80
N LYS A 272 6.33 12.56 26.13
CA LYS A 272 7.53 13.25 25.69
C LYS A 272 7.54 13.35 24.18
N SER A 273 7.73 14.53 23.63
CA SER A 273 7.77 14.76 22.18
C SER A 273 8.68 15.92 21.83
N ILE A 274 9.04 16.04 20.56
CA ILE A 274 9.96 17.10 20.12
C ILE A 274 9.30 18.49 20.23
N PRO A 275 8.00 18.67 19.89
CA PRO A 275 7.30 19.93 20.09
C PRO A 275 6.77 20.16 21.51
N ASP A 276 7.12 19.31 22.49
CA ASP A 276 6.57 19.31 23.85
C ASP A 276 5.03 19.29 23.89
N PHE A 277 4.41 18.49 23.01
CA PHE A 277 2.97 18.23 23.09
C PHE A 277 2.60 17.65 24.45
N ASN A 278 1.69 18.34 25.14
CA ASN A 278 1.17 17.98 26.45
C ASN A 278 -0.37 18.08 26.52
N ILE A 279 -1.01 18.30 25.37
CA ILE A 279 -2.46 18.39 25.22
C ILE A 279 -2.96 17.45 24.12
N LEU A 280 -4.25 17.12 24.22
CA LEU A 280 -4.99 16.35 23.24
C LEU A 280 -5.84 17.27 22.36
N GLY A 281 -6.09 16.86 21.12
CA GLY A 281 -7.22 17.41 20.37
C GLY A 281 -8.52 17.10 21.11
N PHE A 282 -9.53 17.98 20.97
CA PHE A 282 -10.82 17.76 21.63
C PHE A 282 -11.41 16.35 21.38
N PRO A 283 -11.36 15.76 20.17
CA PRO A 283 -11.91 14.42 19.92
C PRO A 283 -11.23 13.32 20.73
N ASP A 284 -9.91 13.42 20.95
CA ASP A 284 -9.13 12.44 21.71
C ASP A 284 -9.33 12.61 23.23
N PHE A 285 -9.55 13.84 23.69
CA PHE A 285 -9.89 14.14 25.08
C PHE A 285 -11.33 13.72 25.41
N TRP A 286 -12.30 14.19 24.64
CA TRP A 286 -13.74 13.97 24.86
C TRP A 286 -14.12 12.52 24.59
N GLY A 287 -13.43 11.89 23.64
CA GLY A 287 -13.74 10.57 23.12
C GLY A 287 -14.78 10.65 22.01
N HIS A 288 -15.00 9.50 21.37
CA HIS A 288 -15.96 9.38 20.29
C HIS A 288 -16.55 7.98 20.21
N LEU A 289 -17.74 7.91 19.63
CA LEU A 289 -18.43 6.66 19.33
C LEU A 289 -18.12 6.21 17.89
N PRO A 290 -18.21 4.89 17.60
CA PRO A 290 -18.18 4.43 16.21
C PRO A 290 -19.34 5.07 15.42
N PRO A 291 -19.21 5.22 14.10
CA PRO A 291 -20.30 5.74 13.26
C PRO A 291 -21.60 4.96 13.48
N LYS A 292 -22.75 5.67 13.51
CA LYS A 292 -24.08 5.09 13.83
C LYS A 292 -24.59 4.06 12.81
N GLY A 293 -23.91 3.90 11.67
CA GLY A 293 -24.31 3.00 10.60
C GLY A 293 -23.30 2.99 9.45
N HIS A 294 -23.68 2.35 8.34
CA HIS A 294 -22.87 2.38 7.13
C HIS A 294 -22.85 3.78 6.52
N GLU A 295 -21.66 4.37 6.41
CA GLU A 295 -21.44 5.58 5.64
C GLU A 295 -20.96 5.17 4.23
N PRO A 296 -21.75 5.41 3.17
CA PRO A 296 -21.32 5.09 1.80
C PRO A 296 -20.11 5.94 1.42
N MET A 297 -19.25 5.40 0.56
CA MET A 297 -18.14 6.19 -0.02
C MET A 297 -18.70 7.26 -0.95
N ALA A 298 -17.99 8.38 -1.06
CA ALA A 298 -18.36 9.42 -2.02
C ALA A 298 -18.29 8.89 -3.47
N PRO A 299 -19.36 9.01 -4.27
CA PRO A 299 -19.31 8.71 -5.70
C PRO A 299 -18.45 9.74 -6.42
N ARG A 300 -17.64 9.29 -7.39
CA ARG A 300 -16.78 10.16 -8.18
C ARG A 300 -17.55 10.76 -9.36
N LYS A 301 -17.76 12.08 -9.35
CA LYS A 301 -18.26 12.79 -10.54
C LYS A 301 -17.09 13.04 -11.52
N PRO A 302 -17.16 12.62 -12.79
CA PRO A 302 -16.18 13.04 -13.79
C PRO A 302 -16.35 14.53 -14.12
N ASN A 303 -15.24 15.22 -14.38
CA ASN A 303 -15.20 16.61 -14.88
C ASN A 303 -15.91 17.66 -14.01
N VAL A 304 -15.53 17.76 -12.73
CA VAL A 304 -16.02 18.84 -11.87
C VAL A 304 -15.21 20.11 -12.09
N GLN A 305 -15.85 21.15 -12.63
CA GLN A 305 -15.33 22.52 -12.62
C GLN A 305 -15.66 23.17 -11.27
N LEU A 306 -14.63 23.67 -10.59
CA LEU A 306 -14.72 24.40 -9.32
C LEU A 306 -15.66 25.61 -9.48
N GLN A 307 -16.71 25.70 -8.67
CA GLN A 307 -17.50 26.92 -8.50
C GLN A 307 -17.09 27.61 -7.19
N CYS A 308 -16.55 28.82 -7.28
CA CYS A 308 -16.27 29.69 -6.13
C CYS A 308 -17.53 30.47 -5.71
N PRO A 309 -17.93 30.43 -4.43
CA PRO A 309 -18.85 31.42 -3.86
C PRO A 309 -18.12 32.66 -3.30
N SER A 310 -18.93 33.66 -2.98
CA SER A 310 -18.67 35.10 -2.75
C SER A 310 -17.73 35.51 -1.62
N ASP A 311 -17.28 36.78 -1.69
CA ASP A 311 -16.47 37.54 -0.74
C ASP A 311 -16.90 37.38 0.73
N SER A 312 -16.19 36.54 1.50
CA SER A 312 -16.22 36.57 2.97
C SER A 312 -14.97 37.27 3.51
N THR A 313 -15.16 38.13 4.51
CA THR A 313 -14.13 39.04 5.03
C THR A 313 -13.25 38.44 6.13
N GLU A 314 -13.56 37.23 6.61
CA GLU A 314 -12.81 36.57 7.69
C GLU A 314 -12.22 35.21 7.27
N SER A 315 -10.91 35.03 7.49
CA SER A 315 -10.17 33.81 7.16
C SER A 315 -10.37 32.70 8.20
N LEU A 316 -10.35 31.44 7.76
CA LEU A 316 -10.31 30.27 8.64
C LEU A 316 -9.07 30.29 9.53
N ARG A 317 -9.18 29.74 10.73
CA ARG A 317 -8.07 29.53 11.66
C ARG A 317 -7.73 28.04 11.75
N PHE A 318 -6.44 27.74 11.91
CA PHE A 318 -5.92 26.37 11.95
C PHE A 318 -5.06 26.14 13.19
N PHE A 319 -5.19 24.96 13.80
CA PHE A 319 -4.37 24.56 14.94
C PHE A 319 -4.02 23.08 14.89
N SER A 320 -2.77 22.72 15.21
CA SER A 320 -2.28 21.34 15.13
C SER A 320 -1.27 21.01 16.24
N LYS A 321 -1.15 21.88 17.26
CA LYS A 321 -0.18 21.69 18.36
C LYS A 321 -0.77 20.84 19.48
N PHE A 322 -1.09 19.60 19.16
CA PHE A 322 -1.59 18.59 20.08
C PHE A 322 -1.08 17.21 19.65
N GLU A 323 -1.16 16.22 20.54
CA GLU A 323 -0.74 14.84 20.26
C GLU A 323 -1.33 14.32 18.93
N CYS A 324 -0.49 13.73 18.07
CA CYS A 324 -0.82 13.27 16.70
C CYS A 324 -1.14 14.36 15.67
N GLY A 325 -1.17 15.64 16.06
CA GLY A 325 -1.46 16.75 15.17
C GLY A 325 -0.39 16.91 14.08
N ASN A 326 -0.83 17.09 12.84
CA ASN A 326 0.07 17.35 11.72
C ASN A 326 -0.57 18.32 10.72
N LEU A 327 -0.14 19.57 10.81
CA LEU A 327 -0.28 20.62 9.81
C LEU A 327 0.78 21.67 10.10
N ARG A 328 1.63 22.00 9.13
CA ARG A 328 2.72 22.98 9.28
C ARG A 328 2.26 24.40 9.01
N LYS A 329 1.54 24.58 7.91
CA LYS A 329 1.15 25.90 7.39
C LYS A 329 -0.13 25.78 6.58
N ALA A 330 -0.99 26.78 6.70
CA ALA A 330 -2.09 27.04 5.79
C ALA A 330 -1.85 28.39 5.11
N VAL A 331 -2.07 28.45 3.80
CA VAL A 331 -1.97 29.67 3.00
C VAL A 331 -3.29 29.85 2.27
N GLN A 332 -3.99 30.93 2.55
CA GLN A 332 -5.20 31.27 1.81
C GLN A 332 -4.82 31.82 0.43
N VAL A 333 -5.31 31.20 -0.63
CA VAL A 333 -5.13 31.59 -2.02
C VAL A 333 -6.52 31.88 -2.60
N ARG A 334 -6.91 33.16 -2.61
CA ARG A 334 -8.29 33.59 -2.91
C ARG A 334 -9.29 32.95 -1.93
N TYR A 335 -10.10 32.00 -2.41
CA TYR A 335 -11.15 31.31 -1.66
C TYR A 335 -10.74 29.88 -1.25
N GLU A 336 -9.50 29.47 -1.56
CA GLU A 336 -8.98 28.13 -1.27
C GLU A 336 -7.84 28.20 -0.25
N TYR A 337 -7.53 27.05 0.36
CA TYR A 337 -6.46 26.93 1.35
C TYR A 337 -5.44 25.89 0.92
N ASP A 338 -4.23 26.35 0.60
CA ASP A 338 -3.07 25.51 0.38
C ASP A 338 -2.46 25.12 1.74
N LEU A 339 -2.50 23.83 2.04
CA LEU A 339 -2.07 23.21 3.28
C LEU A 339 -0.75 22.46 3.06
N ILE A 340 0.19 22.68 3.97
CA ILE A 340 1.52 22.05 3.97
C ILE A 340 1.66 21.21 5.24
N LEU A 341 1.94 19.93 5.08
CA LEU A 341 2.20 19.01 6.20
C LEU A 341 3.64 19.13 6.71
N ASN A 342 3.86 18.77 7.97
CA ASN A 342 5.20 18.54 8.48
C ASN A 342 5.73 17.22 7.93
N ALA A 343 6.99 17.23 7.51
CA ALA A 343 7.74 15.99 7.26
C ALA A 343 8.15 15.37 8.59
N ASP A 344 8.50 14.08 8.56
CA ASP A 344 9.05 13.40 9.73
C ASP A 344 10.32 14.11 10.22
N VAL A 345 10.53 14.13 11.53
CA VAL A 345 11.76 14.68 12.11
C VAL A 345 12.99 14.01 11.50
N ASN A 346 14.00 14.83 11.21
CA ASN A 346 15.26 14.46 10.55
C ASN A 346 15.10 13.91 9.12
N CYS A 347 13.90 14.02 8.53
CA CYS A 347 13.60 13.57 7.18
C CYS A 347 12.94 14.67 6.36
N SER A 348 13.13 14.63 5.04
CA SER A 348 12.35 15.44 4.09
C SER A 348 11.35 14.60 3.30
N GLN A 349 11.02 13.41 3.83
CA GLN A 349 10.15 12.43 3.19
C GLN A 349 8.97 12.06 4.11
N HIS A 350 8.04 11.27 3.58
CA HIS A 350 6.97 10.56 4.26
C HIS A 350 5.72 11.36 4.66
N THR A 351 5.42 12.42 3.93
CA THR A 351 4.21 13.24 4.11
C THR A 351 2.94 12.57 3.56
N GLN A 352 2.03 12.20 4.46
CA GLN A 352 0.70 11.67 4.09
C GLN A 352 -0.36 11.89 5.18
N TRP A 353 0.01 11.71 6.45
CA TRP A 353 -0.88 11.88 7.59
C TRP A 353 -1.15 13.36 7.86
N PHE A 354 -2.42 13.69 8.08
CA PHE A 354 -2.83 15.01 8.54
C PHE A 354 -3.86 14.87 9.65
N TYR A 355 -3.79 15.77 10.62
CA TYR A 355 -4.77 15.90 11.69
C TYR A 355 -4.66 17.31 12.26
N PHE A 356 -5.71 18.12 12.10
CA PHE A 356 -5.70 19.52 12.52
C PHE A 356 -7.11 20.01 12.85
N GLU A 357 -7.16 21.04 13.67
CA GLU A 357 -8.33 21.83 14.02
C GLU A 357 -8.53 22.96 13.00
N VAL A 358 -9.79 23.25 12.70
CA VAL A 358 -10.27 24.38 11.90
C VAL A 358 -11.35 25.11 12.72
N SER A 359 -11.30 26.43 12.73
CA SER A 359 -12.32 27.30 13.34
C SER A 359 -12.50 28.59 12.53
N ASN A 360 -13.40 29.46 12.98
CA ASN A 360 -13.74 30.71 12.29
C ASN A 360 -14.37 30.50 10.90
N MET A 361 -15.15 29.42 10.75
CA MET A 361 -15.88 29.11 9.52
C MET A 361 -17.25 29.78 9.50
N GLU A 362 -17.69 30.12 8.30
CA GLU A 362 -19.07 30.51 8.01
C GLU A 362 -19.92 29.26 7.72
N PRO A 363 -21.14 29.17 8.29
CA PRO A 363 -22.00 28.02 8.07
C PRO A 363 -22.50 27.98 6.62
N ASN A 364 -22.56 26.78 6.06
CA ASN A 364 -23.06 26.47 4.72
C ASN A 364 -22.25 27.07 3.56
N VAL A 365 -21.04 27.56 3.83
CA VAL A 365 -20.07 27.99 2.81
C VAL A 365 -19.11 26.84 2.49
N PRO A 366 -18.89 26.50 1.20
CA PRO A 366 -17.89 25.51 0.82
C PRO A 366 -16.47 26.11 0.87
N TYR A 367 -15.56 25.41 1.54
CA TYR A 367 -14.14 25.73 1.62
C TYR A 367 -13.33 24.66 0.91
N CYS A 368 -12.47 25.07 -0.03
CA CYS A 368 -11.56 24.15 -0.73
C CYS A 368 -10.21 24.07 -0.01
N PHE A 369 -9.75 22.84 0.26
CA PHE A 369 -8.45 22.57 0.88
C PHE A 369 -7.57 21.77 -0.08
N ASN A 370 -6.33 22.22 -0.28
CA ASN A 370 -5.32 21.60 -1.11
C ASN A 370 -4.12 21.18 -0.25
N ILE A 371 -3.94 19.90 0.06
CA ILE A 371 -2.72 19.41 0.72
C ILE A 371 -1.65 19.15 -0.34
N ILE A 372 -0.70 20.08 -0.48
CA ILE A 372 0.14 20.19 -1.70
C ILE A 372 1.44 19.38 -1.67
N ASN A 373 1.82 18.81 -0.54
CA ASN A 373 3.12 18.14 -0.36
C ASN A 373 3.01 16.65 -0.04
N CYS A 374 1.97 15.95 -0.54
CA CYS A 374 1.89 14.50 -0.39
C CYS A 374 2.94 13.79 -1.28
N GLU A 375 3.48 12.65 -0.85
CA GLU A 375 4.55 11.97 -1.61
C GLU A 375 4.12 10.69 -2.31
N LYS A 376 3.02 10.07 -1.88
CA LYS A 376 2.60 8.80 -2.48
C LYS A 376 2.13 9.04 -3.91
N THR A 377 2.54 8.19 -4.83
CA THR A 377 2.16 8.34 -6.25
C THR A 377 0.68 8.07 -6.53
N ASN A 378 -0.02 7.47 -5.57
CA ASN A 378 -1.44 7.18 -5.64
C ASN A 378 -2.03 7.11 -4.22
N SER A 379 -3.34 7.33 -4.09
CA SER A 379 -4.03 7.37 -2.81
C SER A 379 -5.43 6.75 -2.90
N GLN A 380 -5.95 6.22 -1.78
CA GLN A 380 -7.34 5.74 -1.68
C GLN A 380 -8.37 6.86 -1.88
N PHE A 381 -7.99 8.13 -1.75
CA PHE A 381 -8.84 9.27 -2.12
C PHE A 381 -9.27 9.21 -3.60
N ASN A 382 -8.46 8.62 -4.50
CA ASN A 382 -8.86 8.38 -5.89
C ASN A 382 -9.89 7.26 -6.06
N TYR A 383 -10.19 6.51 -4.99
CA TYR A 383 -11.04 5.31 -4.98
C TYR A 383 -12.15 5.40 -3.92
N GLY A 384 -12.62 6.61 -3.62
CA GLY A 384 -13.78 6.84 -2.75
C GLY A 384 -13.48 7.09 -1.27
N MET A 385 -12.20 7.05 -0.85
CA MET A 385 -11.85 7.44 0.52
C MET A 385 -12.18 8.91 0.74
N GLN A 386 -12.66 9.21 1.93
CA GLN A 386 -13.02 10.55 2.38
C GLN A 386 -12.23 10.89 3.65
N PRO A 387 -11.82 12.17 3.84
CA PRO A 387 -11.33 12.63 5.13
C PRO A 387 -12.42 12.48 6.19
N VAL A 388 -12.03 12.47 7.46
CA VAL A 388 -12.97 12.41 8.57
C VAL A 388 -13.04 13.76 9.27
N LEU A 389 -14.24 14.16 9.69
CA LEU A 389 -14.51 15.39 10.43
C LEU A 389 -15.15 15.09 11.78
N TYR A 390 -14.73 15.82 12.80
CA TYR A 390 -15.35 15.83 14.12
C TYR A 390 -15.75 17.26 14.48
N SER A 391 -17.03 17.49 14.80
CA SER A 391 -17.54 18.79 15.24
C SER A 391 -17.64 18.81 16.76
N VAL A 392 -17.01 19.79 17.41
CA VAL A 392 -17.10 19.99 18.85
C VAL A 392 -18.54 20.32 19.26
N ARG A 393 -19.23 21.15 18.47
CA ARG A 393 -20.62 21.50 18.74
C ARG A 393 -21.56 20.28 18.67
N GLU A 394 -21.45 19.46 17.64
CA GLU A 394 -22.25 18.23 17.52
C GLU A 394 -21.95 17.25 18.66
N ALA A 395 -20.68 17.16 19.10
CA ALA A 395 -20.30 16.34 20.24
C ALA A 395 -20.93 16.81 21.56
N LEU A 396 -20.91 18.11 21.83
CA LEU A 396 -21.56 18.72 23.00
C LEU A 396 -23.09 18.57 22.98
N GLU A 397 -23.69 18.44 21.80
CA GLU A 397 -25.11 18.12 21.61
C GLU A 397 -25.40 16.60 21.64
N GLY A 398 -24.48 15.79 22.19
CA GLY A 398 -24.65 14.35 22.38
C GLY A 398 -24.38 13.50 21.14
N ARG A 399 -23.68 14.04 20.13
CA ARG A 399 -23.33 13.32 18.90
C ARG A 399 -21.81 13.27 18.65
N PRO A 400 -21.01 12.69 19.57
CA PRO A 400 -19.55 12.66 19.48
C PRO A 400 -19.05 11.62 18.47
N HIS A 401 -19.28 11.85 17.18
CA HIS A 401 -18.89 10.92 16.12
C HIS A 401 -17.93 11.60 15.14
N TRP A 402 -16.95 10.85 14.69
CA TRP A 402 -16.27 11.16 13.44
C TRP A 402 -17.17 10.78 12.28
N VAL A 403 -17.30 11.67 11.30
CA VAL A 403 -18.07 11.41 10.07
C VAL A 403 -17.15 11.52 8.86
N ARG A 404 -17.32 10.63 7.87
CA ARG A 404 -16.70 10.84 6.56
C ARG A 404 -17.27 12.09 5.92
N THR A 405 -16.40 12.93 5.38
CA THR A 405 -16.77 14.24 4.81
C THR A 405 -15.98 14.52 3.54
N GLY A 406 -16.23 15.67 2.91
CA GLY A 406 -15.54 16.08 1.71
C GLY A 406 -16.30 15.75 0.44
N THR A 407 -16.34 16.73 -0.46
CA THR A 407 -16.77 16.60 -1.85
C THR A 407 -15.62 16.97 -2.77
N GLU A 408 -15.76 16.68 -4.08
CA GLU A 408 -14.78 17.10 -5.10
C GLU A 408 -13.36 16.60 -4.84
N ILE A 409 -13.26 15.42 -4.23
CA ILE A 409 -11.99 14.86 -3.79
C ILE A 409 -11.18 14.42 -5.00
N CYS A 410 -9.95 14.91 -5.11
CA CYS A 410 -9.01 14.45 -6.12
C CYS A 410 -7.59 14.37 -5.58
N TYR A 411 -6.82 13.40 -6.11
CA TYR A 411 -5.43 13.20 -5.75
C TYR A 411 -4.58 13.10 -7.02
N TYR A 412 -3.78 14.13 -7.30
CA TYR A 412 -3.07 14.31 -8.57
C TYR A 412 -1.65 14.81 -8.36
N ASN A 413 -0.81 14.63 -9.38
CA ASN A 413 0.58 15.09 -9.37
C ASN A 413 0.65 16.60 -9.65
N HIS A 414 1.46 17.33 -8.90
CA HIS A 414 1.83 18.70 -9.22
C HIS A 414 3.36 18.86 -9.22
N PHE A 415 3.90 19.35 -10.34
CA PHE A 415 5.33 19.60 -10.47
C PHE A 415 5.68 20.93 -9.81
N CYS A 416 6.40 20.87 -8.68
CA CYS A 416 6.95 22.05 -8.03
C CYS A 416 8.44 22.23 -8.40
N PRO A 417 8.82 23.27 -9.16
CA PRO A 417 10.22 23.59 -9.39
C PRO A 417 10.82 24.19 -8.12
N VAL A 418 11.62 23.43 -7.38
CA VAL A 418 12.41 23.99 -6.27
C VAL A 418 13.62 24.71 -6.89
N ARG A 419 13.78 26.01 -6.62
CA ARG A 419 14.94 26.78 -7.10
C ARG A 419 16.24 26.14 -6.58
N GLY A 420 17.04 25.56 -7.47
CA GLY A 420 18.46 25.28 -7.22
C GLY A 420 18.90 23.85 -6.88
N ARG A 421 18.00 22.88 -6.68
CA ARG A 421 18.34 21.43 -6.58
C ARG A 421 17.20 20.55 -7.11
N MET A 422 17.56 19.30 -7.45
CA MET A 422 16.76 18.20 -8.03
C MET A 422 15.23 18.34 -7.91
N MET A 423 14.51 18.18 -9.03
CA MET A 423 13.04 18.22 -9.09
C MET A 423 12.42 17.22 -8.10
N ALA A 424 11.66 17.71 -7.11
CA ALA A 424 10.86 16.87 -6.23
C ALA A 424 9.42 16.86 -6.76
N THR A 425 8.90 15.66 -7.02
CA THR A 425 7.51 15.46 -7.46
C THR A 425 6.63 15.26 -6.23
N PHE A 426 5.74 16.21 -5.96
CA PHE A 426 4.72 16.07 -4.93
C PHE A 426 3.34 15.85 -5.56
N TYR A 427 2.42 15.35 -4.75
CA TYR A 427 1.04 15.12 -5.08
C TYR A 427 0.17 16.02 -4.21
N THR A 428 -0.92 16.51 -4.81
CA THR A 428 -1.91 17.34 -4.16
C THR A 428 -3.16 16.51 -3.89
N LEU A 429 -3.64 16.55 -2.65
CA LEU A 429 -4.98 16.11 -2.26
C LEU A 429 -5.87 17.34 -2.16
N THR A 430 -6.88 17.45 -3.02
CA THR A 430 -7.88 18.52 -2.97
C THR A 430 -9.22 17.96 -2.51
N PHE A 431 -9.91 18.68 -1.64
CA PHE A 431 -11.28 18.37 -1.22
C PHE A 431 -12.01 19.62 -0.71
N SER A 432 -13.33 19.65 -0.90
CA SER A 432 -14.20 20.75 -0.46
C SER A 432 -15.00 20.34 0.79
N ILE A 433 -15.07 21.19 1.81
CA ILE A 433 -15.86 20.98 3.03
C ILE A 433 -16.86 22.12 3.22
N THR A 434 -18.10 21.77 3.52
CA THR A 434 -19.13 22.71 3.97
C THR A 434 -19.40 22.49 5.45
N PHE A 435 -19.10 23.47 6.29
CA PHE A 435 -19.36 23.39 7.72
C PHE A 435 -20.82 23.77 8.03
N LYS A 436 -21.43 23.07 8.99
CA LYS A 436 -22.86 23.25 9.30
C LYS A 436 -23.14 24.42 10.24
N HIS A 437 -22.22 24.68 11.16
CA HIS A 437 -22.44 25.58 12.30
C HIS A 437 -21.48 26.76 12.24
N SER A 438 -21.98 27.95 12.60
CA SER A 438 -21.11 29.07 12.97
C SER A 438 -20.50 28.81 14.35
N ASP A 439 -19.34 29.45 14.60
CA ASP A 439 -18.64 29.41 15.90
C ASP A 439 -18.28 28.00 16.38
N ASP A 440 -18.18 27.04 15.46
CA ASP A 440 -17.76 25.67 15.77
C ASP A 440 -16.24 25.56 15.73
N VAL A 441 -15.76 24.49 16.36
CA VAL A 441 -14.40 24.01 16.24
C VAL A 441 -14.49 22.62 15.64
N CYS A 442 -13.93 22.45 14.45
CA CYS A 442 -13.97 21.20 13.72
C CYS A 442 -12.56 20.63 13.60
N TYR A 443 -12.44 19.31 13.70
CA TYR A 443 -11.18 18.60 13.48
C TYR A 443 -11.26 17.82 12.18
N LEU A 444 -10.25 17.94 11.33
CA LEU A 444 -10.10 17.20 10.08
C LEU A 444 -8.90 16.26 10.19
N ALA A 445 -9.06 15.01 9.76
CA ALA A 445 -8.00 14.02 9.79
C ALA A 445 -8.00 13.09 8.56
N TYR A 446 -6.82 12.53 8.27
CA TYR A 446 -6.62 11.55 7.20
C TYR A 446 -7.47 10.29 7.45
N HIS A 447 -7.53 9.83 8.70
CA HIS A 447 -8.39 8.77 9.16
C HIS A 447 -8.64 8.91 10.66
N TYR A 448 -9.53 8.10 11.26
CA TYR A 448 -9.91 8.19 12.69
C TYR A 448 -8.67 8.18 13.59
N PRO A 449 -8.29 9.30 14.23
CA PRO A 449 -7.09 9.37 15.05
C PRO A 449 -7.12 8.33 16.18
N TYR A 450 -5.93 7.89 16.60
CA TYR A 450 -5.74 7.08 17.79
C TYR A 450 -4.44 7.56 18.42
N SER A 451 -4.57 8.35 19.49
CA SER A 451 -3.42 8.96 20.15
C SER A 451 -2.64 7.98 21.02
N TYR A 452 -1.40 8.30 21.38
CA TYR A 452 -0.65 7.43 22.31
C TYR A 452 -1.31 7.44 23.70
N SER A 453 -1.79 8.60 24.15
CA SER A 453 -2.59 8.71 25.37
C SER A 453 -3.87 7.88 25.35
N ALA A 454 -4.41 7.53 24.17
CA ALA A 454 -5.55 6.62 24.07
C ALA A 454 -5.23 5.18 24.52
N LEU A 455 -3.96 4.82 24.72
CA LEU A 455 -3.58 3.58 25.42
C LEU A 455 -3.92 3.61 26.91
N ALA A 456 -4.26 4.76 27.48
CA ALA A 456 -4.80 4.86 28.84
C ALA A 456 -6.08 4.01 29.03
N HIS A 457 -6.80 3.72 27.93
CA HIS A 457 -7.84 2.69 27.86
C HIS A 457 -7.47 1.39 28.58
N LEU A 458 -6.22 0.94 28.50
CA LEU A 458 -5.77 -0.31 29.10
C LEU A 458 -6.01 -0.35 30.61
N LYS A 459 -5.87 0.79 31.31
CA LYS A 459 -6.16 0.89 32.75
C LYS A 459 -7.66 0.78 33.03
N VAL A 460 -8.49 1.36 32.16
CA VAL A 460 -9.95 1.25 32.26
C VAL A 460 -10.38 -0.19 32.02
N LEU A 461 -9.78 -0.86 31.03
CA LEU A 461 -10.04 -2.24 30.71
C LEU A 461 -9.62 -3.18 31.84
N GLN A 462 -8.43 -2.98 32.42
CA GLN A 462 -7.95 -3.74 33.58
C GLN A 462 -8.91 -3.63 34.78
N LYS A 463 -9.45 -2.44 35.04
CA LYS A 463 -10.44 -2.24 36.13
C LYS A 463 -11.80 -2.87 35.82
N SER A 464 -12.11 -3.14 34.56
CA SER A 464 -13.40 -3.67 34.13
C SER A 464 -13.51 -5.18 34.15
N VAL A 465 -12.39 -5.91 34.23
CA VAL A 465 -12.40 -7.37 34.22
C VAL A 465 -12.62 -7.94 35.62
N ASP A 466 -13.25 -9.11 35.70
CA ASP A 466 -13.35 -9.90 36.92
C ASP A 466 -11.99 -10.58 37.19
N PRO A 467 -11.23 -10.16 38.22
CA PRO A 467 -9.89 -10.69 38.49
C PRO A 467 -9.91 -12.16 38.92
N ALA A 468 -11.07 -12.73 39.27
CA ALA A 468 -11.20 -14.17 39.50
C ALA A 468 -11.26 -14.97 38.19
N LYS A 469 -11.55 -14.33 37.06
CA LYS A 469 -11.73 -15.00 35.75
C LYS A 469 -10.66 -14.63 34.74
N VAL A 470 -10.22 -13.37 34.73
CA VAL A 470 -9.30 -12.84 33.73
C VAL A 470 -8.04 -12.34 34.40
N PHE A 471 -6.92 -12.97 34.06
CA PHE A 471 -5.61 -12.44 34.38
C PHE A 471 -5.28 -11.35 33.37
N PHE A 472 -5.20 -10.11 33.83
CA PHE A 472 -4.78 -8.96 33.06
C PHE A 472 -3.58 -8.31 33.75
N ARG A 473 -2.43 -8.26 33.07
CA ARG A 473 -1.25 -7.53 33.56
C ARG A 473 -0.71 -6.61 32.49
N GLN A 474 -0.65 -5.31 32.79
CA GLN A 474 0.08 -4.33 32.00
C GLN A 474 1.48 -4.14 32.58
N GLN A 475 2.50 -4.19 31.74
CA GLN A 475 3.89 -3.93 32.08
C GLN A 475 4.51 -2.98 31.05
N THR A 476 5.63 -2.36 31.38
CA THR A 476 6.42 -1.56 30.42
C THR A 476 7.55 -2.43 29.87
N LEU A 477 7.50 -2.74 28.58
CA LEU A 477 8.54 -3.53 27.90
C LEU A 477 9.87 -2.77 27.87
N CYS A 478 9.83 -1.49 27.49
CA CYS A 478 10.97 -0.58 27.45
C CYS A 478 10.48 0.88 27.29
N GLY A 479 11.40 1.84 27.39
CA GLY A 479 11.20 3.19 26.86
C GLY A 479 11.45 3.22 25.34
N SER A 480 10.78 4.14 24.64
CA SER A 480 11.11 4.51 23.27
C SER A 480 12.34 5.43 23.21
N LEU A 481 12.68 5.96 22.03
CA LEU A 481 13.83 6.86 21.87
C LEU A 481 13.62 8.18 22.64
N ALA A 482 12.39 8.67 22.71
CA ALA A 482 12.02 9.79 23.60
C ALA A 482 11.58 9.34 25.01
N GLU A 483 11.89 8.10 25.41
CA GLU A 483 11.56 7.54 26.72
C GLU A 483 10.04 7.45 27.03
N ASN A 484 9.19 7.43 26.01
CA ASN A 484 7.78 7.07 26.17
C ASN A 484 7.64 5.56 26.41
N SER A 485 6.76 5.16 27.32
CA SER A 485 6.58 3.75 27.68
C SER A 485 6.03 2.95 26.49
N CYS A 486 6.67 1.83 26.14
CA CYS A 486 6.14 0.81 25.24
C CYS A 486 5.46 -0.29 26.07
N PRO A 487 4.12 -0.37 26.11
CA PRO A 487 3.42 -1.31 26.98
C PRO A 487 3.42 -2.74 26.41
N LEU A 488 3.52 -3.72 27.30
CA LEU A 488 3.23 -5.13 27.06
C LEU A 488 2.08 -5.56 27.98
N VAL A 489 1.02 -6.10 27.38
CA VAL A 489 -0.17 -6.57 28.09
C VAL A 489 -0.23 -8.09 28.03
N THR A 490 -0.42 -8.72 29.18
CA THR A 490 -0.68 -10.15 29.31
C THR A 490 -2.15 -10.38 29.61
N ILE A 491 -2.83 -11.18 28.78
CA ILE A 491 -4.23 -11.59 29.00
C ILE A 491 -4.34 -13.11 28.93
N THR A 492 -4.90 -13.73 29.96
CA THR A 492 -5.24 -15.17 29.99
C THR A 492 -6.31 -15.43 31.05
N ALA A 493 -6.81 -16.67 31.18
CA ALA A 493 -7.76 -16.99 32.25
C ALA A 493 -7.05 -17.09 33.61
N CYS A 494 -7.69 -16.68 34.70
CA CYS A 494 -7.15 -16.97 36.02
C CYS A 494 -7.20 -18.48 36.32
N PRO A 495 -6.17 -19.06 36.96
CA PRO A 495 -6.21 -20.47 37.35
C PRO A 495 -7.34 -20.74 38.36
N ALA A 496 -8.05 -21.86 38.18
CA ALA A 496 -9.21 -22.21 39.01
C ALA A 496 -8.84 -22.55 40.48
N SER A 497 -7.64 -23.10 40.72
CA SER A 497 -7.08 -23.26 42.06
C SER A 497 -5.55 -23.26 42.05
N ARG A 498 -4.95 -23.10 43.24
CA ARG A 498 -3.49 -23.24 43.48
C ARG A 498 -3.06 -24.69 43.72
N GLY A 499 -3.96 -25.65 43.51
CA GLY A 499 -3.68 -27.07 43.74
C GLY A 499 -2.81 -27.68 42.64
N TRP A 500 -2.01 -28.70 42.99
CA TRP A 500 -1.12 -29.38 42.05
C TRP A 500 -1.83 -29.96 40.81
N LYS A 501 -3.14 -30.22 40.92
CA LYS A 501 -4.00 -30.72 39.83
C LYS A 501 -4.25 -29.68 38.73
N ASP A 502 -4.16 -28.39 39.02
CA ASP A 502 -4.44 -27.31 38.08
C ASP A 502 -3.18 -26.70 37.44
N LEU A 503 -2.00 -27.27 37.71
CA LEU A 503 -0.73 -26.84 37.10
C LEU A 503 -0.72 -26.91 35.56
N HIS A 504 -1.52 -27.80 34.98
CA HIS A 504 -1.69 -27.87 33.52
C HIS A 504 -2.27 -26.58 32.93
N GLN A 505 -3.04 -25.81 33.72
CA GLN A 505 -3.58 -24.50 33.33
C GLN A 505 -2.49 -23.42 33.21
N LEU A 506 -1.28 -23.67 33.73
CA LEU A 506 -0.11 -22.79 33.58
C LEU A 506 0.71 -23.13 32.32
N ASN A 507 0.45 -24.28 31.69
CA ASN A 507 1.16 -24.76 30.51
C ASN A 507 0.47 -24.34 29.20
N ARG A 508 -0.12 -23.14 29.19
CA ARG A 508 -0.89 -22.61 28.05
C ARG A 508 0.03 -22.18 26.90
N ILE A 509 -0.56 -22.14 25.71
CA ILE A 509 0.12 -21.82 24.46
C ILE A 509 0.20 -20.30 24.29
N TYR A 510 1.33 -19.77 23.83
CA TYR A 510 1.52 -18.33 23.71
C TYR A 510 1.06 -17.82 22.34
N ILE A 511 0.38 -16.68 22.35
CA ILE A 511 0.04 -15.88 21.16
C ILE A 511 0.64 -14.49 21.37
N VAL A 512 1.42 -14.01 20.39
CA VAL A 512 2.01 -12.66 20.44
C VAL A 512 1.38 -11.77 19.38
N LEU A 513 0.86 -10.63 19.80
CA LEU A 513 0.25 -9.63 18.91
C LEU A 513 1.00 -8.31 19.05
N THR A 514 1.35 -7.69 17.93
CA THR A 514 1.96 -6.36 17.91
C THR A 514 1.16 -5.44 16.99
N GLY A 515 1.29 -4.13 17.17
CA GLY A 515 0.61 -3.19 16.29
C GLY A 515 1.26 -1.82 16.23
N ARG A 516 0.83 -1.05 15.24
CA ARG A 516 1.12 0.38 15.11
C ARG A 516 2.62 0.72 15.10
N VAL A 517 3.39 -0.08 14.36
CA VAL A 517 4.81 0.21 14.07
C VAL A 517 4.95 1.40 13.11
N HIS A 518 3.99 1.60 12.21
CA HIS A 518 3.85 2.83 11.42
C HIS A 518 2.80 3.74 12.09
N PRO A 519 3.15 4.96 12.52
CA PRO A 519 2.25 5.80 13.31
C PRO A 519 1.03 6.33 12.56
N GLY A 520 1.14 6.59 11.25
CA GLY A 520 0.00 6.99 10.42
C GLY A 520 -1.07 5.90 10.24
N GLU A 521 -0.79 4.65 10.64
CA GLU A 521 -1.70 3.49 10.52
C GLU A 521 -2.75 3.40 11.63
N SER A 522 -3.38 4.55 11.85
CA SER A 522 -4.78 4.75 12.24
C SER A 522 -5.57 3.59 12.83
N ASN A 523 -6.08 2.86 11.86
CA ASN A 523 -6.98 1.74 11.94
C ASN A 523 -6.38 0.52 12.65
N ALA A 524 -5.06 0.30 12.58
CA ALA A 524 -4.43 -0.83 13.26
C ALA A 524 -4.65 -0.78 14.79
N SER A 525 -4.60 0.41 15.39
CA SER A 525 -4.85 0.60 16.82
C SER A 525 -6.33 0.43 17.19
N TRP A 526 -7.25 0.82 16.31
CA TRP A 526 -8.68 0.57 16.50
C TRP A 526 -9.01 -0.92 16.46
N VAL A 527 -8.42 -1.66 15.52
CA VAL A 527 -8.56 -3.12 15.48
C VAL A 527 -7.94 -3.76 16.73
N MET A 528 -6.75 -3.31 17.14
CA MET A 528 -6.10 -3.78 18.37
C MET A 528 -6.93 -3.50 19.62
N LYS A 529 -7.56 -2.32 19.73
CA LYS A 529 -8.48 -1.99 20.83
C LYS A 529 -9.65 -2.98 20.88
N GLY A 530 -10.28 -3.25 19.73
CA GLY A 530 -11.35 -4.26 19.64
C GLY A 530 -10.89 -5.66 20.03
N THR A 531 -9.66 -6.05 19.64
CA THR A 531 -9.06 -7.33 20.07
C THR A 531 -8.89 -7.40 21.59
N LEU A 532 -8.37 -6.33 22.22
CA LEU A 532 -8.21 -6.26 23.67
C LEU A 532 -9.55 -6.33 24.41
N GLU A 533 -10.55 -5.56 23.96
CA GLU A 533 -11.89 -5.56 24.55
C GLU A 533 -12.57 -6.92 24.42
N PHE A 534 -12.50 -7.54 23.25
CA PHE A 534 -13.03 -8.88 23.02
C PHE A 534 -12.36 -9.90 23.95
N LEU A 535 -11.03 -9.90 24.03
CA LEU A 535 -10.27 -10.79 24.91
C LEU A 535 -10.51 -10.54 26.39
N CYS A 536 -11.04 -9.38 26.79
CA CYS A 536 -11.42 -9.09 28.19
C CYS A 536 -12.91 -9.32 28.46
N SER A 537 -13.72 -9.54 27.43
CA SER A 537 -15.17 -9.70 27.56
C SER A 537 -15.59 -11.05 28.15
N ASN A 538 -16.86 -11.13 28.55
CA ASN A 538 -17.52 -12.36 28.97
C ASN A 538 -18.03 -13.22 27.80
N ASP A 539 -17.63 -12.90 26.56
CA ASP A 539 -17.99 -13.74 25.41
C ASP A 539 -17.46 -15.17 25.60
N PRO A 540 -18.28 -16.22 25.42
CA PRO A 540 -17.86 -17.61 25.60
C PRO A 540 -16.64 -18.00 24.73
N VAL A 541 -16.52 -17.43 23.53
CA VAL A 541 -15.36 -17.64 22.65
C VAL A 541 -14.12 -17.00 23.24
N ALA A 542 -14.23 -15.77 23.75
CA ALA A 542 -13.13 -15.09 24.41
C ALA A 542 -12.66 -15.84 25.68
N GLN A 543 -13.61 -16.38 26.45
CA GLN A 543 -13.30 -17.23 27.60
C GLN A 543 -12.54 -18.49 27.18
N SER A 544 -13.04 -19.22 26.17
CA SER A 544 -12.38 -20.42 25.67
C SER A 544 -10.95 -20.14 25.17
N LEU A 545 -10.75 -19.01 24.49
CA LEU A 545 -9.43 -18.55 24.07
C LEU A 545 -8.51 -18.29 25.26
N ARG A 546 -8.98 -17.57 26.29
CA ARG A 546 -8.20 -17.28 27.51
C ARG A 546 -7.84 -18.55 28.30
N GLU A 547 -8.69 -19.56 28.31
CA GLU A 547 -8.44 -20.85 28.97
C GLU A 547 -7.39 -21.68 28.23
N THR A 548 -7.21 -21.43 26.93
CA THR A 548 -6.28 -22.17 26.06
C THR A 548 -4.93 -21.44 25.90
N PHE A 549 -4.96 -20.12 25.81
CA PHE A 549 -3.83 -19.30 25.37
C PHE A 549 -3.41 -18.24 26.40
N VAL A 550 -2.13 -17.89 26.36
CA VAL A 550 -1.59 -16.66 26.96
C VAL A 550 -1.36 -15.66 25.84
N PHE A 551 -2.07 -14.54 25.88
CA PHE A 551 -1.89 -13.45 24.93
C PHE A 551 -0.86 -12.46 25.48
N LYS A 552 0.20 -12.22 24.70
CA LYS A 552 1.20 -11.19 24.93
C LYS A 552 1.05 -10.12 23.86
N ILE A 553 0.61 -8.93 24.25
CA ILE A 553 0.15 -7.90 23.32
C ILE A 553 0.96 -6.62 23.49
N ILE A 554 1.59 -6.15 22.42
CA ILE A 554 2.27 -4.85 22.36
C ILE A 554 1.46 -3.94 21.43
N PRO A 555 0.52 -3.15 21.96
CA PRO A 555 -0.49 -2.48 21.14
C PRO A 555 0.07 -1.34 20.28
N MET A 556 1.26 -0.81 20.62
CA MET A 556 1.89 0.27 19.89
C MET A 556 3.42 0.19 19.94
N LEU A 557 4.04 -0.18 18.82
CA LEU A 557 5.50 -0.29 18.69
C LEU A 557 6.21 1.05 18.45
N ASN A 558 5.49 2.09 17.99
CA ASN A 558 6.07 3.39 17.66
C ASN A 558 5.35 4.57 18.37
N PRO A 559 5.43 4.66 19.70
CA PRO A 559 4.78 5.74 20.44
C PRO A 559 5.29 7.13 20.03
N ASP A 560 6.60 7.29 19.82
CA ASP A 560 7.18 8.59 19.47
C ASP A 560 6.66 9.11 18.15
N GLY A 561 6.64 8.27 17.11
CA GLY A 561 6.11 8.67 15.82
C GLY A 561 4.61 9.00 15.89
N VAL A 562 3.84 8.34 16.77
CA VAL A 562 2.40 8.61 16.96
C VAL A 562 2.23 9.99 17.57
N ILE A 563 2.90 10.26 18.69
CA ILE A 563 2.77 11.54 19.41
C ILE A 563 3.11 12.72 18.48
N ASN A 564 4.13 12.58 17.64
CA ASN A 564 4.60 13.64 16.74
C ASN A 564 3.85 13.68 15.38
N GLY A 565 2.93 12.75 15.09
CA GLY A 565 2.20 12.72 13.81
C GLY A 565 3.05 12.34 12.59
N HIS A 566 4.05 11.48 12.78
CA HIS A 566 5.06 11.06 11.79
C HIS A 566 4.78 9.68 11.16
N ARG A 567 5.63 9.22 10.23
CA ARG A 567 5.63 7.85 9.68
C ARG A 567 6.74 6.96 10.26
N CYS A 568 7.91 7.51 10.55
CA CYS A 568 9.07 6.80 11.09
C CYS A 568 9.22 7.01 12.61
N ASN A 569 10.23 6.39 13.22
CA ASN A 569 10.70 6.80 14.55
C ASN A 569 11.39 8.20 14.48
N LEU A 570 11.86 8.72 15.61
CA LEU A 570 12.55 10.02 15.65
C LEU A 570 13.93 10.04 14.96
N ASN A 571 14.44 8.86 14.58
CA ASN A 571 15.66 8.69 13.80
C ASN A 571 15.37 8.50 12.29
N SER A 572 14.15 8.78 11.84
CA SER A 572 13.70 8.64 10.44
C SER A 572 13.76 7.21 9.88
N GLU A 573 13.81 6.19 10.74
CA GLU A 573 13.84 4.79 10.34
C GLU A 573 12.43 4.17 10.31
N ASP A 574 12.16 3.41 9.25
CA ASP A 574 11.03 2.48 9.21
C ASP A 574 11.34 1.32 10.18
N LEU A 575 10.70 1.33 11.35
CA LEU A 575 10.87 0.32 12.39
C LEU A 575 10.52 -1.10 11.92
N ASN A 576 9.64 -1.26 10.93
CA ASN A 576 9.35 -2.55 10.32
C ASN A 576 10.40 -2.95 9.26
N ARG A 577 11.55 -2.27 9.19
CA ARG A 577 12.76 -2.72 8.49
C ARG A 577 13.94 -2.96 9.44
N GLN A 578 13.77 -2.72 10.73
CA GLN A 578 14.84 -2.84 11.72
C GLN A 578 14.90 -4.20 12.44
N TRP A 579 13.99 -5.14 12.14
CA TRP A 579 13.92 -6.40 12.91
C TRP A 579 15.11 -7.34 12.70
N SER A 580 15.80 -7.26 11.57
CA SER A 580 16.94 -8.15 11.32
C SER A 580 18.11 -7.86 12.26
N LYS A 581 18.36 -6.58 12.58
CA LYS A 581 19.44 -6.15 13.47
C LYS A 581 19.03 -4.83 14.16
N PRO A 582 18.07 -4.89 15.11
CA PRO A 582 17.61 -3.69 15.79
C PRO A 582 18.69 -3.14 16.70
N ASP A 583 18.73 -1.82 16.83
CA ASP A 583 19.65 -1.11 17.71
C ASP A 583 18.97 -0.84 19.07
N PRO A 584 19.61 -1.15 20.21
CA PRO A 584 19.01 -0.99 21.53
C PRO A 584 18.73 0.47 21.92
N VAL A 585 19.35 1.44 21.26
CA VAL A 585 19.16 2.88 21.53
C VAL A 585 18.26 3.51 20.47
N LEU A 586 18.49 3.24 19.18
CA LEU A 586 17.77 3.90 18.07
C LEU A 586 16.42 3.23 17.75
N SER A 587 16.30 1.92 17.99
CA SER A 587 15.06 1.15 17.79
C SER A 587 14.73 0.26 19.01
N PRO A 588 14.65 0.85 20.23
CA PRO A 588 14.54 0.12 21.49
C PRO A 588 13.29 -0.77 21.54
N THR A 589 12.16 -0.28 21.02
CA THR A 589 10.89 -1.02 21.01
C THR A 589 10.98 -2.31 20.20
N ILE A 590 11.68 -2.28 19.06
CA ILE A 590 11.93 -3.45 18.22
C ILE A 590 12.99 -4.35 18.86
N TYR A 591 14.07 -3.76 19.41
CA TYR A 591 15.13 -4.50 20.09
C TYR A 591 14.59 -5.35 21.25
N HIS A 592 13.77 -4.75 22.13
CA HIS A 592 13.22 -5.44 23.29
C HIS A 592 12.07 -6.39 22.93
N THR A 593 11.27 -6.08 21.91
CA THR A 593 10.24 -7.02 21.41
C THR A 593 10.90 -8.29 20.86
N LYS A 594 11.95 -8.15 20.04
CA LYS A 594 12.71 -9.29 19.53
C LYS A 594 13.41 -10.06 20.65
N GLY A 595 13.97 -9.36 21.64
CA GLY A 595 14.58 -9.97 22.82
C GLY A 595 13.59 -10.80 23.64
N PHE A 596 12.39 -10.28 23.86
CA PHE A 596 11.31 -11.02 24.53
C PHE A 596 10.90 -12.28 23.77
N LEU A 597 10.79 -12.22 22.44
CA LEU A 597 10.51 -13.39 21.61
C LEU A 597 11.62 -14.46 21.66
N TYR A 598 12.88 -14.04 21.66
CA TYR A 598 14.01 -14.96 21.89
C TYR A 598 13.94 -15.59 23.28
N TYR A 599 13.62 -14.81 24.31
CA TYR A 599 13.45 -15.34 25.66
C TYR A 599 12.35 -16.42 25.70
N LEU A 600 11.16 -16.14 25.14
CA LEU A 600 10.08 -17.13 25.03
C LEU A 600 10.54 -18.41 24.32
N ASN A 601 11.27 -18.29 23.21
CA ASN A 601 11.85 -19.44 22.53
C ASN A 601 12.83 -20.22 23.42
N SER A 602 13.71 -19.51 24.14
CA SER A 602 14.75 -20.11 24.99
C SER A 602 14.19 -20.94 26.17
N ILE A 603 13.02 -20.56 26.69
CA ILE A 603 12.33 -21.30 27.76
C ILE A 603 11.34 -22.35 27.23
N GLY A 604 11.38 -22.67 25.93
CA GLY A 604 10.48 -23.65 25.31
C GLY A 604 9.05 -23.16 25.12
N ARG A 605 8.78 -21.86 25.24
CA ARG A 605 7.48 -21.20 25.10
C ARG A 605 7.34 -20.45 23.77
N THR A 606 7.90 -21.00 22.69
CA THR A 606 7.80 -20.39 21.36
C THR A 606 6.32 -20.13 21.03
N PRO A 607 5.94 -18.88 20.67
CA PRO A 607 4.55 -18.58 20.36
C PRO A 607 4.00 -19.45 19.24
N LEU A 608 2.74 -19.86 19.35
CA LEU A 608 2.04 -20.56 18.28
C LEU A 608 1.72 -19.60 17.13
N VAL A 609 1.33 -18.37 17.45
CA VAL A 609 0.99 -17.32 16.49
C VAL A 609 1.73 -16.03 16.85
N TYR A 610 2.27 -15.38 15.81
CA TYR A 610 2.71 -14.00 15.86
C TYR A 610 1.90 -13.22 14.80
N CYS A 611 1.33 -12.08 15.17
CA CYS A 611 0.61 -11.23 14.21
C CYS A 611 0.89 -9.75 14.45
N ASP A 612 1.36 -9.06 13.41
CA ASP A 612 1.66 -7.62 13.43
C ASP A 612 0.56 -6.83 12.71
N TYR A 613 -0.10 -5.91 13.42
CA TYR A 613 -1.30 -5.19 12.96
C TYR A 613 -0.91 -3.88 12.28
N HIS A 614 -1.39 -3.72 11.04
CA HIS A 614 -1.05 -2.66 10.11
C HIS A 614 -2.27 -2.04 9.40
N GLY A 615 -2.02 -0.92 8.73
CA GLY A 615 -2.98 -0.20 7.89
C GLY A 615 -2.54 -0.13 6.42
N HIS A 616 -3.36 -0.60 5.49
CA HIS A 616 -3.02 -0.66 4.06
C HIS A 616 -3.63 0.48 3.25
N SER A 617 -2.78 1.39 2.79
CA SER A 617 -3.17 2.60 2.03
C SER A 617 -3.61 2.38 0.57
N ARG A 618 -3.87 1.14 0.14
CA ARG A 618 -4.22 0.82 -1.27
C ARG A 618 -5.29 -0.25 -1.49
N LYS A 619 -5.55 -1.09 -0.51
CA LYS A 619 -6.44 -2.26 -0.65
C LYS A 619 -7.58 -2.07 0.33
N LYS A 620 -8.78 -2.43 -0.13
CA LYS A 620 -9.97 -2.52 0.71
C LYS A 620 -9.90 -3.80 1.56
N ASN A 621 -10.81 -3.90 2.53
CA ASN A 621 -10.96 -5.02 3.48
C ASN A 621 -9.82 -5.21 4.48
N VAL A 622 -9.91 -6.29 5.25
CA VAL A 622 -8.87 -6.81 6.14
C VAL A 622 -8.32 -8.10 5.52
N PHE A 623 -6.99 -8.24 5.48
CA PHE A 623 -6.33 -9.42 4.92
C PHE A 623 -5.00 -9.70 5.62
N LEU A 624 -4.48 -10.91 5.41
CA LEU A 624 -3.25 -11.38 6.07
C LEU A 624 -2.19 -11.70 5.02
N TYR A 625 -0.96 -11.29 5.29
CA TYR A 625 0.23 -11.82 4.61
C TYR A 625 0.92 -12.83 5.54
N GLY A 626 1.18 -14.03 5.02
CA GLY A 626 1.97 -15.07 5.70
C GLY A 626 3.37 -15.23 5.09
N CYS A 627 4.22 -16.06 5.73
CA CYS A 627 5.56 -16.40 5.22
C CYS A 627 5.60 -17.64 4.33
N SER A 628 4.69 -18.61 4.51
CA SER A 628 4.59 -19.78 3.64
C SER A 628 3.22 -20.41 3.76
N VAL A 629 2.47 -20.52 2.66
CA VAL A 629 1.12 -21.13 2.67
C VAL A 629 1.13 -22.52 3.31
N LYS A 630 2.12 -23.36 2.99
CA LYS A 630 2.24 -24.73 3.51
C LYS A 630 2.43 -24.79 5.03
N GLU A 631 3.32 -23.95 5.57
CA GLU A 631 3.65 -23.94 7.01
C GLU A 631 2.65 -23.10 7.82
N THR A 632 2.01 -22.13 7.16
CA THR A 632 1.10 -21.17 7.77
C THR A 632 -0.35 -21.66 7.78
N LEU A 633 -0.76 -22.60 6.91
CA LEU A 633 -2.15 -23.08 6.79
C LEU A 633 -2.42 -24.51 7.32
N TRP A 634 -1.43 -25.24 7.84
CA TRP A 634 -1.68 -26.63 8.25
C TRP A 634 -2.66 -26.72 9.45
N GLN A 635 -3.79 -27.38 9.22
CA GLN A 635 -4.91 -27.72 10.13
C GLN A 635 -5.72 -26.55 10.73
N SER A 636 -6.51 -25.83 9.91
CA SER A 636 -7.66 -25.09 10.43
C SER A 636 -8.87 -25.17 9.50
N ALA A 637 -10.00 -25.67 10.02
CA ALA A 637 -11.31 -25.69 9.38
C ALA A 637 -11.99 -24.30 9.40
N VAL A 638 -11.22 -23.22 9.23
CA VAL A 638 -11.71 -21.83 9.27
C VAL A 638 -11.69 -21.28 7.85
N ASP A 639 -12.80 -20.70 7.39
CA ASP A 639 -12.96 -20.13 6.06
C ASP A 639 -11.80 -19.18 5.70
N THR A 640 -11.06 -19.54 4.65
CA THR A 640 -9.70 -19.07 4.30
C THR A 640 -9.68 -17.89 3.33
N VAL A 641 -10.76 -17.12 3.21
CA VAL A 641 -10.95 -16.15 2.11
C VAL A 641 -9.93 -14.98 2.10
N GLY A 642 -9.15 -14.77 3.16
CA GLY A 642 -8.28 -13.58 3.34
C GLY A 642 -6.76 -13.77 3.45
N VAL A 643 -6.23 -15.00 3.50
CA VAL A 643 -4.79 -15.23 3.72
C VAL A 643 -4.07 -15.36 2.38
N LYS A 644 -3.05 -14.52 2.13
CA LYS A 644 -2.21 -14.58 0.93
C LYS A 644 -0.78 -14.96 1.29
N GLU A 645 -0.17 -15.81 0.46
CA GLU A 645 1.29 -15.93 0.47
C GLU A 645 1.89 -14.56 0.10
N ASP A 646 2.97 -14.18 0.78
CA ASP A 646 3.79 -13.06 0.33
C ASP A 646 5.12 -13.58 -0.25
N PRO A 647 5.22 -13.86 -1.57
CA PRO A 647 6.49 -14.26 -2.19
C PRO A 647 7.61 -13.23 -1.97
N GLY A 648 7.27 -12.00 -1.60
CA GLY A 648 8.17 -10.91 -1.32
C GLY A 648 9.08 -11.12 -0.11
N TYR A 649 8.88 -12.13 0.75
CA TYR A 649 9.90 -12.47 1.77
C TYR A 649 11.24 -12.88 1.14
N ARG A 650 11.25 -13.26 -0.14
CA ARG A 650 12.46 -13.55 -0.94
C ARG A 650 13.16 -12.28 -1.42
N GLU A 651 12.48 -11.15 -1.39
CA GLU A 651 13.08 -9.84 -1.66
C GLU A 651 13.84 -9.37 -0.41
N LYS A 652 15.08 -8.92 -0.62
CA LYS A 652 15.92 -8.41 0.48
C LYS A 652 15.22 -7.30 1.28
N SER A 653 14.41 -6.46 0.63
CA SER A 653 13.70 -5.33 1.24
C SER A 653 12.64 -5.71 2.27
N ARG A 654 12.09 -6.93 2.22
CA ARG A 654 11.07 -7.42 3.19
C ARG A 654 11.61 -8.46 4.15
N SER A 655 12.82 -8.95 3.91
CA SER A 655 13.49 -9.95 4.75
C SER A 655 13.77 -9.48 6.19
N ALA A 656 13.72 -8.17 6.43
CA ALA A 656 13.91 -7.52 7.72
C ALA A 656 12.61 -7.02 8.37
N THR A 657 11.45 -7.46 7.88
CA THR A 657 10.14 -7.18 8.50
C THR A 657 9.89 -8.09 9.70
N ALA A 658 9.05 -7.64 10.61
CA ALA A 658 8.69 -8.38 11.82
C ALA A 658 8.25 -9.81 11.51
N ARG A 659 7.25 -9.95 10.64
CA ARG A 659 6.69 -11.24 10.21
C ARG A 659 7.77 -12.22 9.76
N VAL A 660 8.68 -11.78 8.89
CA VAL A 660 9.70 -12.64 8.29
C VAL A 660 10.79 -13.00 9.29
N VAL A 661 11.24 -12.04 10.10
CA VAL A 661 12.26 -12.28 11.14
C VAL A 661 11.71 -13.21 12.23
N VAL A 662 10.48 -13.00 12.68
CA VAL A 662 9.86 -13.86 13.71
C VAL A 662 9.63 -15.28 13.19
N TRP A 663 9.25 -15.44 11.93
CA TRP A 663 9.16 -16.77 11.30
C TRP A 663 10.53 -17.45 11.19
N ARG A 664 11.54 -16.74 10.66
CA ARG A 664 12.85 -17.31 10.32
C ARG A 664 13.74 -17.52 11.54
N GLU A 665 13.84 -16.53 12.42
CA GLU A 665 14.84 -16.49 13.50
C GLU A 665 14.28 -17.04 14.81
N ILE A 666 13.01 -16.75 15.13
CA ILE A 666 12.35 -17.25 16.35
C ILE A 666 11.71 -18.62 16.11
N GLY A 667 11.31 -18.90 14.86
CA GLY A 667 10.70 -20.17 14.48
C GLY A 667 9.19 -20.25 14.70
N VAL A 668 8.50 -19.10 14.73
CA VAL A 668 7.02 -19.06 14.80
C VAL A 668 6.44 -19.30 13.41
N LEU A 669 5.90 -20.50 13.17
CA LEU A 669 5.42 -20.92 11.85
C LEU A 669 4.19 -20.12 11.37
N ARG A 670 3.34 -19.70 12.30
CA ARG A 670 2.13 -18.90 12.03
C ARG A 670 2.41 -17.43 12.31
N SER A 671 3.31 -16.86 11.52
CA SER A 671 3.71 -15.45 11.61
C SER A 671 3.03 -14.65 10.51
N TYR A 672 2.29 -13.60 10.88
CA TYR A 672 1.47 -12.81 9.97
C TYR A 672 1.72 -11.30 10.06
N THR A 673 1.44 -10.63 8.95
CA THR A 673 1.12 -9.19 8.92
C THR A 673 -0.36 -9.08 8.62
N MET A 674 -1.15 -8.49 9.51
CA MET A 674 -2.55 -8.17 9.28
C MET A 674 -2.69 -6.75 8.80
N GLU A 675 -3.38 -6.57 7.69
CA GLU A 675 -3.52 -5.31 7.00
C GLU A 675 -4.99 -4.90 7.00
N SER A 676 -5.28 -3.74 7.59
CA SER A 676 -6.63 -3.15 7.62
C SER A 676 -6.73 -1.96 6.68
N THR A 677 -7.84 -1.87 5.95
CA THR A 677 -8.14 -0.77 5.02
C THR A 677 -8.41 0.57 5.71
N TYR A 678 -8.05 1.68 5.06
CA TYR A 678 -8.52 3.04 5.41
C TYR A 678 -9.87 3.39 4.74
N ASN A 679 -10.14 2.76 3.60
CA ASN A 679 -11.25 3.08 2.70
C ASN A 679 -12.52 2.25 3.00
N GLY A 680 -12.45 1.28 3.91
CA GLY A 680 -13.56 0.37 4.21
C GLY A 680 -13.57 -0.90 3.37
N CYS A 681 -14.64 -1.68 3.52
CA CYS A 681 -14.80 -3.02 2.94
C CYS A 681 -15.66 -2.98 1.67
N ASP A 682 -15.31 -3.80 0.67
CA ASP A 682 -16.08 -3.97 -0.58
C ASP A 682 -16.89 -5.29 -0.60
N GLN A 683 -16.84 -6.06 0.48
CA GLN A 683 -17.50 -7.35 0.63
C GLN A 683 -18.08 -7.56 2.05
N GLY A 684 -18.98 -8.53 2.16
CA GLY A 684 -19.62 -8.91 3.42
C GLY A 684 -20.66 -7.91 3.93
N ILE A 685 -21.06 -8.07 5.21
CA ILE A 685 -22.05 -7.22 5.87
C ILE A 685 -21.59 -5.78 6.10
N TYR A 686 -20.30 -5.49 5.84
CA TYR A 686 -19.67 -4.18 5.96
C TYR A 686 -19.39 -3.53 4.59
N LYS A 687 -19.98 -4.08 3.51
CA LYS A 687 -19.78 -3.60 2.15
C LYS A 687 -20.32 -2.17 1.99
N CYS A 688 -19.43 -1.26 1.63
CA CYS A 688 -19.78 0.07 1.17
C CYS A 688 -19.84 0.04 -0.38
N PHE A 689 -21.03 0.16 -1.00
CA PHE A 689 -21.22 0.35 -2.46
C PHE A 689 -20.50 1.64 -2.95
N GLU A 690 -20.04 1.90 -4.18
CA GLU A 690 -20.10 1.30 -5.53
C GLU A 690 -18.68 1.08 -6.10
N ASP A 691 -18.53 0.02 -6.91
CA ASP A 691 -17.39 -0.18 -7.80
C ASP A 691 -17.68 0.51 -9.13
N ASP A 692 -17.11 1.70 -9.36
CA ASP A 692 -16.80 2.15 -10.71
C ASP A 692 -15.28 2.02 -10.88
N GLU A 693 -14.85 1.10 -11.76
CA GLU A 693 -13.50 1.14 -12.30
C GLU A 693 -13.28 2.53 -12.91
N PRO A 694 -12.25 3.30 -12.49
CA PRO A 694 -11.95 4.54 -13.17
C PRO A 694 -11.44 4.22 -14.60
N PRO A 695 -11.81 5.01 -15.62
CA PRO A 695 -11.12 4.95 -16.90
C PRO A 695 -9.63 5.15 -16.66
N CYS A 696 -8.81 4.43 -17.43
CA CYS A 696 -7.36 4.58 -17.46
C CYS A 696 -6.96 6.05 -17.34
N VAL A 697 -5.98 6.33 -16.48
CA VAL A 697 -5.31 7.61 -16.27
C VAL A 697 -5.26 8.43 -17.57
N GLU A 698 -6.22 9.33 -17.77
CA GLU A 698 -6.10 10.37 -18.79
C GLU A 698 -5.21 11.45 -18.18
N GLU A 699 -4.05 11.67 -18.81
CA GLU A 699 -3.27 12.87 -18.59
C GLU A 699 -4.18 14.07 -18.87
N ILE A 700 -4.48 14.86 -17.84
CA ILE A 700 -5.13 16.15 -18.04
C ILE A 700 -4.10 17.02 -18.77
N GLU A 701 -4.23 17.11 -20.10
CA GLU A 701 -3.50 18.09 -20.90
C GLU A 701 -3.97 19.49 -20.49
N TYR A 702 -3.08 20.27 -19.89
CA TYR A 702 -3.25 21.72 -19.82
C TYR A 702 -3.19 22.27 -21.25
N SER A 703 -4.27 22.97 -21.66
CA SER A 703 -4.29 23.75 -22.90
C SER A 703 -3.09 24.70 -22.93
N LYS A 704 -2.27 24.61 -23.98
CA LYS A 704 -1.07 25.43 -24.20
C LYS A 704 -1.38 26.79 -24.84
N ASP A 705 -2.62 27.27 -24.75
CA ASP A 705 -3.01 28.55 -25.32
C ASP A 705 -3.24 29.59 -24.22
N CYS A 706 -2.14 30.24 -23.79
CA CYS A 706 -2.18 31.60 -23.27
C CYS A 706 -1.20 32.46 -24.08
N PRO A 707 -1.62 33.65 -24.56
CA PRO A 707 -0.78 34.49 -25.40
C PRO A 707 0.40 35.04 -24.60
N ALA A 708 1.57 34.98 -25.21
CA ALA A 708 2.82 35.50 -24.65
C ALA A 708 2.70 37.00 -24.32
N LEU A 709 2.67 37.35 -23.04
CA LEU A 709 2.95 38.70 -22.58
C LEU A 709 4.46 38.94 -22.73
N LYS A 710 4.81 39.93 -23.57
CA LYS A 710 6.19 40.36 -23.78
C LYS A 710 6.72 40.99 -22.49
N GLY A 711 7.92 40.57 -22.08
CA GLY A 711 8.64 41.13 -20.96
C GLY A 711 9.15 42.54 -21.27
N ALA A 712 8.50 43.53 -20.67
CA ALA A 712 9.03 44.83 -20.26
C ALA A 712 7.88 45.52 -19.52
N ASP A 713 7.92 45.52 -18.19
CA ASP A 713 7.25 46.45 -17.25
C ASP A 713 7.09 45.77 -15.88
N LEU A 714 8.21 45.44 -15.23
CA LEU A 714 8.26 45.12 -13.80
C LEU A 714 9.60 45.62 -13.25
N ASP A 715 9.80 46.93 -13.34
CA ASP A 715 10.80 47.68 -12.57
C ASP A 715 10.24 49.10 -12.35
N SER A 716 9.25 49.25 -11.45
CA SER A 716 8.90 50.58 -10.90
C SER A 716 8.07 50.62 -9.61
N ASP A 717 7.56 49.52 -9.03
CA ASP A 717 6.65 49.63 -7.86
C ASP A 717 7.07 48.84 -6.60
N VAL A 718 8.37 48.71 -6.33
CA VAL A 718 8.89 48.12 -5.06
C VAL A 718 9.52 49.16 -4.12
N ASN A 719 9.47 50.46 -4.43
CA ASN A 719 10.17 51.50 -3.65
C ASN A 719 9.29 52.55 -2.94
N ASN A 720 7.98 52.36 -2.79
CA ASN A 720 7.12 53.36 -2.13
C ASN A 720 6.12 52.76 -1.12
N ASN A 721 6.58 52.05 -0.09
CA ASN A 721 5.79 51.88 1.15
C ASN A 721 6.64 51.57 2.40
N MET A 722 7.76 52.29 2.55
CA MET A 722 8.38 52.56 3.86
C MET A 722 8.44 54.08 4.06
N ALA A 723 7.28 54.71 4.32
CA ALA A 723 7.14 56.02 4.95
C ALA A 723 5.67 56.37 5.16
N CYS A 724 5.12 56.05 6.34
CA CYS A 724 4.23 56.91 7.16
C CYS A 724 3.31 56.08 8.07
N CYS A 725 3.54 56.26 9.38
CA CYS A 725 2.69 55.98 10.54
C CYS A 725 2.37 54.52 10.89
#